data_AF-A0A2A4YV29-F1
#
_entry.id   AF-A0A2A4YV29-F1
#
_cell.length_a   1.000
_cell.length_b   1.000
_cell.length_c   1.000
_cell.angle_alpha   90.00
_cell.angle_beta   90.00
_cell.angle_gamma   90.00
#
_symmetry.space_group_name_H-M   'P 1'
#
loop_
_entity.id
_entity.type
_entity.pdbx_description
1 polymer ?
#
loop_
_entity_poly.entity_id
_entity_poly.type
_entity_poly.pdbx_seq_one_letter_code
_entity_poly.pdbx_strand_id
1 'polypeptide(L)'
;MFVTHFYPIISKYNLYRNRGIHMNNSTGSNPKKMFITAAPIGAVPKYIDPIIPRFIPEEYISLFSPSSERKPLEKRLKQENWTKVGEQGMSLRINNTGFVSNDDVKKLQGKDFDEAMFWLQKLNWVSSGEGWVQPKSRVDENEGGLIISSKTLNKIIDDKLRRDVAVELSSQGWQVGDEGDMHWPHEQGESYFNPALILKLERDEGEFLQDIQESGWDYCGSGFWLHGRGSTPYLPLYPDMLVEDAYQSTVEGAAMVHLHTRGLESRPYYIPGMSLGIMNPVQHNKVEVEQYNKVLPELLDKNPSVILNLSTSARGGFVGFDDHNRRSHLKSYGAGRVPDVASFSPGAVIFQQGGGYENSHVFLKSQMLHMKSLNIRPETEVFNKTILDNSTGEFAESIRDMGTPALFMLVTGVDQYKDWPKDLKFWERAKDDSLIPQAKRKKIMALLKTGEERDKQQATDLTVSFLKPVVKQLRDAHPDSRISTLMPGNMQLIATEVALALDLDGVRIGLEDGLNVADSRIPGGVRRALGTADQVRRIKAELEMRGVHVQSAEELRDDLGMQKSEIKLFREIENILSPLSKDIPNTSSLPSADKILELLKEPIAQYEVLEDLFIDDVMDRIKDFDGSPEELAQEVKEIASRNGIAIRYFLEEADRYKSPKRFDTSHMYTVQPLNFMREVLSERDRETDVFDNALRKFSLTKGLFSSVFIPSNQFKNMNLRFLDFATFTSSRYNMDRTEVMNTLIRQDKNYSSTMAVLFSAIEEKTKALRNESSATKKQLGVIWYKAVIQNTDDVSKRAKPRFKEAKSSDLQNHIGQGGWVVVPSTPATNYSTGTKLTKGLTNILHEFLIRSRARYSVGENQGSSTIMSVCHSGRDENGEELIEASMLKNRFSLNTDFENELSSYSVQQIYDQLCLPRIIKNSDEIAYQNDGTAKRDAAGLLVSRDGGGLERLPKEDMEKIDLLKLIGHSSGIATVQQIDNLLREDLERYGFSEQEQKDVFKKSILVHFGTACDVHLSNTGTTVIDVTAHNDIRSIAGRTDEQIVSIPIKEKKIFQDIRKQSDKMDKRVKINNSSAEAQISVGEKQKSLITYWPVFLSDDPARIHDGHTIKRYVGEAPEHLKALVAHLDSQSEIDDPQSLIDDAERMVIARDNAL
;
A
#
# COMPACT_ATOMS: atom_id res chain seq x y z
N MET A 1 -11.76 -19.31 -19.39
CA MET A 1 -12.49 -18.59 -20.46
C MET A 1 -12.89 -17.15 -20.09
N PHE A 2 -12.45 -16.59 -18.95
CA PHE A 2 -12.92 -15.29 -18.42
C PHE A 2 -11.99 -14.08 -18.69
N VAL A 3 -11.03 -14.14 -19.63
CA VAL A 3 -9.93 -13.15 -19.71
C VAL A 3 -9.95 -12.26 -20.98
N THR A 4 -10.81 -12.50 -21.96
CA THR A 4 -10.68 -11.86 -23.30
C THR A 4 -11.47 -10.58 -23.54
N HIS A 5 -12.23 -10.02 -22.59
CA HIS A 5 -13.15 -8.89 -22.85
C HIS A 5 -12.73 -7.50 -22.30
N PHE A 6 -11.50 -7.32 -21.81
CA PHE A 6 -11.07 -6.07 -21.15
C PHE A 6 -10.48 -4.96 -22.06
N TYR A 7 -10.40 -5.15 -23.38
CA TYR A 7 -9.59 -4.28 -24.25
C TYR A 7 -10.21 -2.98 -24.82
N PRO A 8 -11.54 -2.78 -25.02
CA PRO A 8 -12.00 -1.61 -25.79
C PRO A 8 -12.07 -0.26 -25.03
N ILE A 9 -12.08 -0.25 -23.70
CA ILE A 9 -12.30 0.99 -22.91
C ILE A 9 -10.97 1.69 -22.55
N ILE A 10 -9.85 0.96 -22.58
CA ILE A 10 -8.52 1.47 -22.24
C ILE A 10 -8.05 2.57 -23.21
N SER A 11 -8.48 2.54 -24.48
CA SER A 11 -7.97 3.51 -25.46
C SER A 11 -8.37 4.96 -25.14
N LYS A 12 -9.53 5.22 -24.51
CA LYS A 12 -9.96 6.59 -24.17
C LYS A 12 -9.37 7.15 -22.88
N TYR A 13 -9.05 6.31 -21.89
CA TYR A 13 -8.38 6.76 -20.66
C TYR A 13 -6.85 6.89 -20.84
N ASN A 14 -6.22 5.98 -21.61
CA ASN A 14 -4.80 6.10 -21.93
C ASN A 14 -4.51 7.18 -22.99
N LEU A 15 -5.49 7.63 -23.79
CA LEU A 15 -5.33 8.77 -24.70
C LEU A 15 -5.05 10.10 -23.98
N TYR A 16 -5.37 10.22 -22.69
CA TYR A 16 -5.01 11.39 -21.87
C TYR A 16 -3.62 11.28 -21.20
N ARG A 17 -3.07 10.06 -21.05
CA ARG A 17 -1.70 9.84 -20.55
C ARG A 17 -0.65 9.76 -21.67
N ASN A 18 -1.00 9.14 -22.81
CA ASN A 18 -0.09 8.97 -23.96
C ASN A 18 -0.04 10.18 -24.90
N ARG A 19 -0.96 11.13 -24.76
CA ARG A 19 -0.60 12.51 -25.11
C ARG A 19 0.30 12.96 -23.98
N GLY A 20 1.61 12.91 -24.22
CA GLY A 20 2.59 13.61 -23.41
C GLY A 20 2.16 15.08 -23.31
N ILE A 21 1.30 15.37 -22.35
CA ILE A 21 1.45 16.56 -21.54
C ILE A 21 2.79 16.29 -20.86
N HIS A 22 3.87 16.59 -21.58
CA HIS A 22 4.98 17.26 -20.95
C HIS A 22 4.28 18.36 -20.15
N MET A 23 4.09 18.12 -18.85
CA MET A 23 3.94 19.21 -17.92
C MET A 23 5.19 20.02 -18.20
N ASN A 24 5.03 21.05 -19.02
CA ASN A 24 6.04 22.04 -19.21
C ASN A 24 6.30 22.54 -17.79
N ASN A 25 7.37 22.05 -17.17
CA ASN A 25 7.93 22.52 -15.90
C ASN A 25 8.40 24.00 -16.02
N SER A 26 7.89 24.74 -16.99
CA SER A 26 8.24 26.13 -17.30
C SER A 26 7.58 27.15 -16.38
N THR A 27 6.84 26.73 -15.35
CA THR A 27 6.44 27.62 -14.25
C THR A 27 6.80 26.94 -12.93
N GLY A 28 7.89 27.37 -12.30
CA GLY A 28 8.46 26.77 -11.08
C GLY A 28 7.62 26.91 -9.81
N SER A 29 6.30 26.75 -9.88
CA SER A 29 5.43 26.62 -8.71
C SER A 29 5.26 25.14 -8.38
N ASN A 30 5.70 24.73 -7.19
CA ASN A 30 5.41 23.40 -6.66
C ASN A 30 3.90 23.11 -6.73
N PRO A 31 3.48 21.89 -7.11
CA PRO A 31 2.06 21.54 -7.18
C PRO A 31 1.40 21.76 -5.81
N LYS A 32 0.15 22.26 -5.81
CA LYS A 32 -0.64 22.38 -4.59
C LYS A 32 -0.74 21.00 -3.94
N LYS A 33 -0.42 20.92 -2.66
CA LYS A 33 -0.59 19.70 -1.85
C LYS A 33 -1.88 19.79 -1.05
N MET A 34 -2.60 18.69 -0.95
CA MET A 34 -3.75 18.54 -0.05
C MET A 34 -3.79 17.15 0.55
N PHE A 35 -4.29 17.00 1.77
CA PHE A 35 -4.55 15.69 2.38
C PHE A 35 -6.03 15.35 2.44
N ILE A 36 -6.35 14.06 2.49
CA ILE A 36 -7.72 13.57 2.66
C ILE A 36 -7.87 12.97 4.07
N THR A 37 -8.91 13.39 4.77
CA THR A 37 -9.39 12.75 6.02
C THR A 37 -10.59 11.87 5.71
N ALA A 38 -10.51 10.58 6.02
CA ALA A 38 -11.60 9.62 5.89
C ALA A 38 -12.43 9.55 7.19
N ALA A 39 -13.75 9.68 7.11
CA ALA A 39 -14.66 9.64 8.27
C ALA A 39 -15.70 8.50 8.15
N PRO A 40 -15.33 7.25 8.50
CA PRO A 40 -16.11 6.08 8.10
C PRO A 40 -17.43 5.80 8.81
N ILE A 41 -17.69 6.42 9.95
CA ILE A 41 -18.73 5.93 10.88
C ILE A 41 -19.67 7.04 11.30
N GLY A 42 -19.08 8.12 11.84
CA GLY A 42 -19.80 9.23 12.42
C GLY A 42 -20.80 8.88 13.49
N ALA A 43 -21.74 9.80 13.71
CA ALA A 43 -22.72 9.70 14.78
C ALA A 43 -24.18 9.57 14.32
N VAL A 44 -24.50 9.95 13.07
CA VAL A 44 -25.88 10.02 12.56
C VAL A 44 -26.25 8.84 11.65
N PRO A 45 -25.41 8.46 10.68
CA PRO A 45 -25.73 7.33 9.81
C PRO A 45 -26.02 6.06 10.59
N LYS A 46 -26.82 5.18 10.01
CA LYS A 46 -27.06 3.84 10.56
C LYS A 46 -26.70 2.76 9.53
N TYR A 47 -26.17 1.66 10.01
CA TYR A 47 -26.12 0.43 9.24
C TYR A 47 -27.54 -0.10 9.07
N ILE A 48 -27.82 -0.62 7.89
CA ILE A 48 -29.02 -1.39 7.60
C ILE A 48 -28.58 -2.66 6.87
N ASP A 49 -28.86 -3.81 7.45
CA ASP A 49 -28.45 -5.07 6.84
C ASP A 49 -29.10 -5.22 5.46
N PRO A 50 -28.34 -5.51 4.37
CA PRO A 50 -28.92 -5.72 3.05
C PRO A 50 -29.85 -6.93 2.99
N ILE A 51 -29.66 -7.96 3.82
CA ILE A 51 -30.44 -9.21 3.70
C ILE A 51 -31.75 -9.19 4.49
N ILE A 52 -31.93 -8.26 5.43
CA ILE A 52 -33.18 -8.19 6.20
C ILE A 52 -34.35 -7.73 5.31
N PRO A 53 -35.58 -8.16 5.61
CA PRO A 53 -36.77 -7.71 4.90
C PRO A 53 -36.86 -6.18 4.84
N ARG A 54 -37.37 -5.68 3.71
CA ARG A 54 -37.62 -4.24 3.49
C ARG A 54 -39.08 -3.90 3.66
N PHE A 55 -39.96 -4.89 3.57
CA PHE A 55 -41.38 -4.72 3.70
C PHE A 55 -41.99 -5.83 4.57
N ILE A 56 -42.83 -5.43 5.52
CA ILE A 56 -43.64 -6.35 6.32
C ILE A 56 -45.10 -6.15 5.92
N PRO A 57 -45.72 -7.13 5.27
CA PRO A 57 -47.14 -7.06 4.93
C PRO A 57 -48.01 -6.90 6.20
N GLU A 58 -49.07 -6.10 6.13
CA GLU A 58 -50.02 -5.93 7.24
C GLU A 58 -50.62 -7.27 7.68
N GLU A 59 -50.76 -8.19 6.73
CA GLU A 59 -51.20 -9.57 6.93
C GLU A 59 -50.33 -10.30 7.95
N TYR A 60 -49.01 -10.09 7.93
CA TYR A 60 -48.10 -10.76 8.87
C TYR A 60 -48.21 -10.14 10.26
N ILE A 61 -48.47 -8.83 10.34
CA ILE A 61 -48.72 -8.14 11.59
C ILE A 61 -50.06 -8.57 12.20
N SER A 62 -51.05 -8.96 11.39
CA SER A 62 -52.32 -9.52 11.88
C SER A 62 -52.20 -10.92 12.50
N LEU A 63 -51.06 -11.60 12.34
CA LEU A 63 -50.78 -12.88 13.01
C LEU A 63 -50.42 -12.72 14.50
N PHE A 64 -50.44 -11.49 15.04
CA PHE A 64 -50.22 -11.19 16.45
C PHE A 64 -51.51 -10.75 17.14
N SER A 65 -51.68 -11.09 18.42
CA SER A 65 -52.83 -10.62 19.20
C SER A 65 -52.86 -9.08 19.30
N PRO A 66 -53.99 -8.41 18.99
CA PRO A 66 -54.09 -6.95 18.90
C PRO A 66 -53.69 -6.18 20.17
N SER A 67 -53.98 -6.71 21.36
CA SER A 67 -53.81 -5.99 22.64
C SER A 67 -52.48 -6.26 23.36
N SER A 68 -51.92 -7.46 23.25
CA SER A 68 -50.72 -7.86 23.99
C SER A 68 -49.43 -7.80 23.17
N GLU A 69 -49.49 -7.96 21.84
CA GLU A 69 -48.28 -8.15 21.01
C GLU A 69 -48.20 -7.18 19.82
N ARG A 70 -49.30 -6.95 19.10
CA ARG A 70 -49.32 -6.11 17.88
C ARG A 70 -48.94 -4.66 18.14
N LYS A 71 -49.58 -3.99 19.12
CA LYS A 71 -49.29 -2.58 19.45
C LYS A 71 -47.84 -2.36 19.93
N PRO A 72 -47.28 -3.19 20.83
CA PRO A 72 -45.86 -3.14 21.16
C PRO A 72 -44.95 -3.33 19.94
N LEU A 73 -45.27 -4.28 19.06
CA LEU A 73 -44.52 -4.51 17.83
C LEU A 73 -44.55 -3.29 16.89
N GLU A 74 -45.73 -2.73 16.61
CA GLU A 74 -45.84 -1.53 15.77
C GLU A 74 -45.11 -0.33 16.35
N LYS A 75 -45.20 -0.14 17.68
CA LYS A 75 -44.47 0.91 18.39
C LYS A 75 -42.96 0.71 18.22
N ARG A 76 -42.50 -0.52 18.36
CA ARG A 76 -41.10 -0.90 18.19
C ARG A 76 -40.63 -0.68 16.75
N LEU A 77 -41.40 -1.14 15.76
CA LEU A 77 -41.15 -0.92 14.33
C LEU A 77 -40.97 0.58 14.04
N LYS A 78 -41.86 1.43 14.55
CA LYS A 78 -41.73 2.89 14.40
C LYS A 78 -40.46 3.46 15.06
N GLN A 79 -40.08 2.95 16.23
CA GLN A 79 -38.82 3.33 16.90
C GLN A 79 -37.59 2.90 16.11
N GLU A 80 -37.69 1.81 15.35
CA GLU A 80 -36.65 1.26 14.48
C GLU A 80 -36.78 1.77 13.02
N ASN A 81 -37.43 2.92 12.80
CA ASN A 81 -37.58 3.61 11.51
C ASN A 81 -38.44 2.90 10.44
N TRP A 82 -39.31 1.98 10.84
CA TRP A 82 -40.32 1.43 9.93
C TRP A 82 -41.51 2.39 9.81
N THR A 83 -41.96 2.64 8.58
CA THR A 83 -43.08 3.53 8.28
C THR A 83 -44.24 2.74 7.71
N LYS A 84 -45.45 3.01 8.20
CA LYS A 84 -46.67 2.40 7.65
C LYS A 84 -46.94 2.98 6.27
N VAL A 85 -47.16 2.12 5.28
CA VAL A 85 -47.40 2.47 3.88
C VAL A 85 -48.71 1.84 3.38
N GLY A 86 -49.35 2.50 2.42
CA GLY A 86 -50.56 2.00 1.75
C GLY A 86 -50.24 0.90 0.74
N GLU A 87 -51.28 0.48 0.02
CA GLU A 87 -51.17 -0.48 -1.10
C GLU A 87 -50.38 0.10 -2.29
N GLN A 88 -50.10 -0.73 -3.29
CA GLN A 88 -49.43 -0.37 -4.56
C GLN A 88 -47.92 -0.10 -4.47
N GLY A 89 -47.26 -0.52 -3.38
CA GLY A 89 -45.81 -0.70 -3.41
C GLY A 89 -45.45 -1.92 -4.25
N MET A 90 -44.18 -2.09 -4.61
CA MET A 90 -43.68 -3.31 -5.26
C MET A 90 -42.53 -3.92 -4.47
N SER A 91 -42.51 -5.24 -4.33
CA SER A 91 -41.41 -5.97 -3.70
C SER A 91 -40.79 -6.99 -4.63
N LEU A 92 -39.48 -7.17 -4.52
CA LEU A 92 -38.76 -8.33 -5.03
C LEU A 92 -38.27 -9.15 -3.84
N ARG A 93 -38.79 -10.37 -3.68
CA ARG A 93 -38.33 -11.32 -2.66
C ARG A 93 -37.37 -12.31 -3.30
N ILE A 94 -36.28 -12.61 -2.60
CA ILE A 94 -35.16 -13.39 -3.12
C ILE A 94 -34.89 -14.50 -2.11
N ASN A 95 -35.25 -15.74 -2.45
CA ASN A 95 -35.03 -16.94 -1.61
C ASN A 95 -35.47 -16.77 -0.14
N ASN A 96 -36.56 -16.03 0.10
CA ASN A 96 -37.06 -15.70 1.43
C ASN A 96 -38.45 -16.31 1.65
N THR A 97 -38.53 -17.64 1.71
CA THR A 97 -39.80 -18.36 1.90
C THR A 97 -40.25 -18.30 3.36
N GLY A 98 -41.37 -17.63 3.63
CA GLY A 98 -41.93 -17.53 4.97
C GLY A 98 -42.46 -18.85 5.54
N PHE A 99 -42.40 -19.00 6.87
CA PHE A 99 -43.00 -20.11 7.60
C PHE A 99 -43.79 -19.59 8.81
N VAL A 100 -44.99 -20.14 9.03
CA VAL A 100 -45.80 -19.89 10.23
C VAL A 100 -46.02 -21.24 10.90
N SER A 101 -45.51 -21.42 12.12
CA SER A 101 -45.68 -22.69 12.84
C SER A 101 -47.13 -22.90 13.26
N ASN A 102 -47.56 -24.16 13.38
CA ASN A 102 -48.86 -24.48 13.96
C ASN A 102 -49.01 -23.92 15.40
N ASP A 103 -47.90 -23.78 16.14
CA ASP A 103 -47.92 -23.23 17.49
C ASP A 103 -48.12 -21.71 17.50
N ASP A 104 -47.62 -20.97 16.50
CA ASP A 104 -47.92 -19.54 16.37
C ASP A 104 -49.39 -19.31 16.06
N VAL A 105 -49.98 -20.15 15.20
CA VAL A 105 -51.42 -20.10 14.90
C VAL A 105 -52.25 -20.44 16.14
N LYS A 106 -51.85 -21.44 16.95
CA LYS A 106 -52.57 -21.84 18.18
C LYS A 106 -52.61 -20.76 19.26
N LYS A 107 -51.67 -19.80 19.26
CA LYS A 107 -51.67 -18.67 20.20
C LYS A 107 -52.83 -17.69 19.94
N LEU A 108 -53.39 -17.71 18.74
CA LEU A 108 -54.53 -16.87 18.34
C LEU A 108 -55.85 -17.51 18.76
N GLN A 109 -56.82 -16.70 19.20
CA GLN A 109 -58.13 -17.16 19.66
C GLN A 109 -59.26 -16.33 19.06
N GLY A 110 -60.40 -16.97 18.79
CA GLY A 110 -61.60 -16.28 18.28
C GLY A 110 -61.35 -15.56 16.96
N LYS A 111 -61.73 -14.27 16.88
CA LYS A 111 -61.63 -13.47 15.66
C LYS A 111 -60.21 -13.33 15.12
N ASP A 112 -59.20 -13.35 15.99
CA ASP A 112 -57.79 -13.23 15.58
C ASP A 112 -57.32 -14.48 14.83
N PHE A 113 -57.81 -15.67 15.23
CA PHE A 113 -57.53 -16.92 14.52
C PHE A 113 -58.22 -16.94 13.15
N ASP A 114 -59.49 -16.52 13.09
CA ASP A 114 -60.25 -16.46 11.83
C ASP A 114 -59.60 -15.49 10.82
N GLU A 115 -59.12 -14.33 11.29
CA GLU A 115 -58.41 -13.35 10.47
C GLU A 115 -57.07 -13.89 9.96
N ALA A 116 -56.27 -14.53 10.82
CA ALA A 116 -55.01 -15.15 10.43
C ALA A 116 -55.21 -16.26 9.38
N MET A 117 -56.19 -17.13 9.59
CA MET A 117 -56.53 -18.21 8.65
C MET A 117 -57.04 -17.67 7.31
N PHE A 118 -57.86 -16.61 7.34
CA PHE A 118 -58.29 -15.90 6.14
C PHE A 118 -57.09 -15.40 5.32
N TRP A 119 -56.11 -14.78 5.98
CA TRP A 119 -54.93 -14.26 5.28
C TRP A 119 -54.00 -15.36 4.76
N LEU A 120 -53.74 -16.41 5.54
CA LEU A 120 -52.95 -17.56 5.07
C LEU A 120 -53.56 -18.18 3.81
N GLN A 121 -54.89 -18.35 3.79
CA GLN A 121 -55.60 -18.86 2.61
C GLN A 121 -55.57 -17.86 1.44
N LYS A 122 -55.84 -16.58 1.69
CA LYS A 122 -55.86 -15.53 0.66
C LYS A 122 -54.49 -15.34 -0.01
N LEU A 123 -53.41 -15.52 0.74
CA LEU A 123 -52.04 -15.46 0.25
C LEU A 123 -51.55 -16.81 -0.33
N ASN A 124 -52.45 -17.79 -0.49
CA ASN A 124 -52.17 -19.13 -1.01
C ASN A 124 -51.09 -19.89 -0.23
N TRP A 125 -50.97 -19.68 1.09
CA TRP A 125 -50.05 -20.46 1.91
C TRP A 125 -50.48 -21.92 1.94
N VAL A 126 -49.50 -22.80 1.87
CA VAL A 126 -49.74 -24.25 1.84
C VAL A 126 -49.50 -24.80 3.24
N SER A 127 -50.50 -25.47 3.79
CA SER A 127 -50.32 -26.18 5.07
C SER A 127 -49.34 -27.32 4.87
N SER A 128 -48.27 -27.31 5.68
CA SER A 128 -47.41 -28.47 5.93
C SER A 128 -47.84 -29.10 7.25
N GLY A 129 -47.47 -30.37 7.50
CA GLY A 129 -47.81 -31.03 8.78
C GLY A 129 -47.33 -30.26 10.02
N GLU A 130 -46.32 -29.39 9.87
CA GLU A 130 -45.70 -28.62 10.95
C GLU A 130 -46.18 -27.16 11.02
N GLY A 131 -46.88 -26.65 9.99
CA GLY A 131 -47.30 -25.26 9.93
C GLY A 131 -47.83 -24.86 8.56
N TRP A 132 -47.55 -23.62 8.17
CA TRP A 132 -47.90 -23.05 6.88
C TRP A 132 -46.64 -22.53 6.21
N VAL A 133 -46.42 -22.91 4.96
CA VAL A 133 -45.26 -22.50 4.15
C VAL A 133 -45.75 -21.57 3.05
N GLN A 134 -45.04 -20.46 2.85
CA GLN A 134 -45.30 -19.57 1.74
C GLN A 134 -44.98 -20.27 0.41
N PRO A 135 -45.76 -20.08 -0.67
CA PRO A 135 -45.38 -20.54 -2.00
C PRO A 135 -44.01 -19.98 -2.41
N LYS A 136 -43.23 -20.77 -3.15
CA LYS A 136 -41.97 -20.30 -3.73
C LYS A 136 -42.22 -19.10 -4.63
N SER A 137 -41.33 -18.12 -4.56
CA SER A 137 -41.37 -16.96 -5.43
C SER A 137 -40.95 -17.37 -6.86
N ARG A 138 -41.35 -16.60 -7.88
CA ARG A 138 -40.90 -16.81 -9.27
C ARG A 138 -39.38 -16.69 -9.43
N VAL A 139 -38.72 -16.02 -8.49
CA VAL A 139 -37.29 -15.71 -8.52
C VAL A 139 -36.44 -16.87 -7.99
N ASP A 140 -37.02 -17.76 -7.19
CA ASP A 140 -36.32 -18.87 -6.51
C ASP A 140 -35.76 -19.94 -7.48
N GLU A 141 -36.01 -19.80 -8.80
CA GLU A 141 -35.57 -20.74 -9.85
C GLU A 141 -34.44 -20.20 -10.74
N ASN A 142 -34.04 -18.93 -10.61
CA ASN A 142 -33.03 -18.31 -11.47
C ASN A 142 -31.60 -18.43 -10.90
N GLU A 143 -30.78 -19.30 -11.50
CA GLU A 143 -29.35 -19.43 -11.17
C GLU A 143 -28.49 -18.23 -11.67
N GLY A 144 -29.05 -17.36 -12.53
CA GLY A 144 -28.30 -16.32 -13.27
C GLY A 144 -27.96 -15.02 -12.52
N GLY A 145 -28.31 -14.89 -11.24
CA GLY A 145 -28.19 -13.63 -10.50
C GLY A 145 -29.22 -12.58 -10.92
N LEU A 146 -29.60 -11.67 -10.02
CA LEU A 146 -30.61 -10.63 -10.30
C LEU A 146 -29.95 -9.36 -10.80
N ILE A 147 -30.34 -8.94 -12.00
CA ILE A 147 -29.75 -7.81 -12.71
C ILE A 147 -30.86 -6.89 -13.22
N ILE A 148 -30.76 -5.59 -12.92
CA ILE A 148 -31.50 -4.53 -13.59
C ILE A 148 -30.52 -3.83 -14.53
N SER A 149 -30.68 -4.03 -15.83
CA SER A 149 -29.71 -3.52 -16.80
C SER A 149 -29.71 -1.98 -16.87
N SER A 150 -28.58 -1.40 -17.25
CA SER A 150 -28.44 0.01 -17.59
C SER A 150 -29.43 0.42 -18.68
N LYS A 151 -29.72 -0.48 -19.64
CA LYS A 151 -30.76 -0.25 -20.66
C LYS A 151 -32.15 -0.09 -20.05
N THR A 152 -32.51 -0.96 -19.11
CA THR A 152 -33.78 -0.88 -18.37
C THR A 152 -33.85 0.40 -17.55
N LEU A 153 -32.79 0.78 -16.82
CA LEU A 153 -32.76 2.05 -16.07
C LEU A 153 -32.85 3.28 -16.97
N ASN A 154 -32.26 3.23 -18.17
CA ASN A 154 -32.34 4.31 -19.16
C ASN A 154 -33.71 4.48 -19.81
N LYS A 155 -34.65 3.55 -19.59
CA LYS A 155 -36.05 3.74 -19.97
C LYS A 155 -36.73 4.81 -19.12
N ILE A 156 -36.20 5.10 -17.92
CA ILE A 156 -36.68 6.21 -17.08
C ILE A 156 -36.18 7.54 -17.68
N ILE A 157 -37.10 8.31 -18.28
CA ILE A 157 -36.81 9.57 -18.97
C ILE A 157 -36.48 10.68 -17.96
N ASP A 158 -37.17 10.75 -16.82
CA ASP A 158 -36.87 11.74 -15.78
C ASP A 158 -35.57 11.40 -15.04
N ASP A 159 -34.50 12.16 -15.29
CA ASP A 159 -33.18 12.03 -14.64
C ASP A 159 -33.24 11.98 -13.12
N LYS A 160 -34.14 12.74 -12.52
CA LYS A 160 -34.31 12.77 -11.07
C LYS A 160 -34.97 11.49 -10.58
N LEU A 161 -36.02 11.03 -11.27
CA LEU A 161 -36.68 9.77 -10.93
C LEU A 161 -35.73 8.58 -11.11
N ARG A 162 -34.94 8.57 -12.18
CA ARG A 162 -33.90 7.58 -12.45
C ARG A 162 -32.84 7.54 -11.34
N ARG A 163 -32.39 8.72 -10.90
CA ARG A 163 -31.48 8.85 -9.74
C ARG A 163 -32.13 8.35 -8.45
N ASP A 164 -33.40 8.71 -8.20
CA ASP A 164 -34.13 8.26 -7.02
C ASP A 164 -34.23 6.73 -6.99
N VAL A 165 -34.50 6.07 -8.13
CA VAL A 165 -34.51 4.61 -8.27
C VAL A 165 -33.12 4.00 -8.00
N ALA A 166 -32.06 4.53 -8.62
CA ALA A 166 -30.71 4.03 -8.43
C ALA A 166 -30.22 4.17 -6.96
N VAL A 167 -30.53 5.29 -6.31
CA VAL A 167 -30.21 5.51 -4.89
C VAL A 167 -31.05 4.61 -3.98
N GLU A 168 -32.34 4.42 -4.29
CA GLU A 168 -33.22 3.53 -3.52
C GLU A 168 -32.72 2.08 -3.58
N LEU A 169 -32.47 1.55 -4.78
CA LEU A 169 -31.92 0.20 -4.98
C LEU A 169 -30.56 0.04 -4.27
N SER A 170 -29.61 0.96 -4.50
CA SER A 170 -28.29 0.85 -3.86
C SER A 170 -28.32 1.03 -2.34
N SER A 171 -29.35 1.70 -1.79
CA SER A 171 -29.58 1.75 -0.33
C SER A 171 -30.06 0.44 0.28
N GLN A 172 -30.55 -0.47 -0.56
CA GLN A 172 -31.05 -1.76 -0.13
C GLN A 172 -30.00 -2.88 -0.27
N GLY A 173 -28.89 -2.63 -0.98
CA GLY A 173 -27.78 -3.58 -1.13
C GLY A 173 -27.36 -3.83 -2.58
N TRP A 174 -28.10 -3.30 -3.56
CA TRP A 174 -27.76 -3.42 -4.98
C TRP A 174 -26.46 -2.69 -5.29
N GLN A 175 -25.60 -3.31 -6.10
CA GLN A 175 -24.31 -2.78 -6.50
C GLN A 175 -24.30 -2.45 -7.99
N VAL A 176 -23.41 -1.54 -8.40
CA VAL A 176 -23.27 -1.12 -9.78
C VAL A 176 -22.10 -1.86 -10.42
N GLY A 177 -22.37 -2.55 -11.53
CA GLY A 177 -21.37 -3.19 -12.38
C GLY A 177 -20.68 -2.21 -13.33
N ASP A 178 -19.69 -2.70 -14.09
CA ASP A 178 -18.88 -1.84 -14.96
C ASP A 178 -19.67 -1.21 -16.12
N GLU A 179 -20.69 -1.91 -16.62
CA GLU A 179 -21.60 -1.43 -17.68
C GLU A 179 -22.73 -0.52 -17.17
N GLY A 180 -22.74 -0.21 -15.87
CA GLY A 180 -23.81 0.58 -15.23
C GLY A 180 -25.06 -0.23 -14.89
N ASP A 181 -25.02 -1.55 -15.03
CA ASP A 181 -26.09 -2.44 -14.56
C ASP A 181 -26.11 -2.48 -13.03
N MET A 182 -27.29 -2.70 -12.44
CA MET A 182 -27.43 -2.94 -11.01
C MET A 182 -27.61 -4.42 -10.74
N HIS A 183 -26.72 -5.02 -9.95
CA HIS A 183 -26.79 -6.42 -9.55
C HIS A 183 -27.04 -6.57 -8.05
N TRP A 184 -27.82 -7.60 -7.69
CA TRP A 184 -28.00 -8.02 -6.31
C TRP A 184 -26.93 -9.05 -5.94
N PRO A 185 -26.01 -8.75 -4.99
CA PRO A 185 -24.86 -9.61 -4.72
C PRO A 185 -25.13 -10.69 -3.67
N HIS A 186 -26.36 -10.81 -3.14
CA HIS A 186 -26.68 -11.70 -2.03
C HIS A 186 -27.56 -12.88 -2.49
N GLU A 187 -27.40 -14.04 -1.87
CA GLU A 187 -28.22 -15.23 -2.19
C GLU A 187 -29.68 -15.08 -1.75
N GLN A 188 -29.95 -14.23 -0.76
CA GLN A 188 -31.28 -13.98 -0.21
C GLN A 188 -31.49 -12.51 0.13
N GLY A 189 -32.74 -12.12 0.28
CA GLY A 189 -33.15 -10.82 0.80
C GLY A 189 -34.48 -10.35 0.26
N GLU A 190 -34.73 -9.05 0.40
CA GLU A 190 -35.92 -8.40 -0.16
C GLU A 190 -35.57 -6.99 -0.58
N SER A 191 -36.09 -6.57 -1.72
CA SER A 191 -36.11 -5.16 -2.13
C SER A 191 -37.54 -4.66 -2.26
N TYR A 192 -37.75 -3.37 -1.99
CA TYR A 192 -39.08 -2.78 -1.99
C TYR A 192 -39.08 -1.34 -2.51
N PHE A 193 -40.03 -1.02 -3.38
CA PHE A 193 -40.38 0.32 -3.79
C PHE A 193 -41.70 0.75 -3.14
N ASN A 194 -41.69 1.89 -2.48
CA ASN A 194 -42.87 2.43 -1.82
C ASN A 194 -43.90 2.95 -2.84
N PRO A 195 -45.19 3.05 -2.45
CA PRO A 195 -46.25 3.46 -3.36
C PRO A 195 -46.02 4.83 -4.02
N ALA A 196 -45.39 5.79 -3.32
CA ALA A 196 -45.15 7.12 -3.87
C ALA A 196 -44.06 7.14 -4.96
N LEU A 197 -43.12 6.18 -4.94
CA LEU A 197 -42.15 6.00 -6.03
C LEU A 197 -42.82 5.31 -7.23
N ILE A 198 -43.60 4.26 -6.97
CA ILE A 198 -44.34 3.53 -8.00
C ILE A 198 -45.32 4.43 -8.75
N LEU A 199 -46.12 5.23 -8.05
CA LEU A 199 -47.06 6.18 -8.68
C LEU A 199 -46.37 7.19 -9.61
N LYS A 200 -45.10 7.55 -9.36
CA LYS A 200 -44.33 8.40 -10.28
C LYS A 200 -43.90 7.63 -11.52
N LEU A 201 -43.44 6.39 -11.34
CA LEU A 201 -43.03 5.51 -12.43
C LEU A 201 -44.23 5.12 -13.32
N GLU A 202 -45.42 4.89 -12.75
CA GLU A 202 -46.62 4.55 -13.52
C GLU A 202 -47.09 5.69 -14.43
N ARG A 203 -46.88 6.93 -13.99
CA ARG A 203 -47.33 8.10 -14.72
C ARG A 203 -46.57 8.28 -16.04
N ASP A 204 -45.25 8.07 -15.99
CA ASP A 204 -44.35 8.55 -17.04
C ASP A 204 -43.43 7.44 -17.60
N GLU A 205 -43.33 6.25 -16.98
CA GLU A 205 -42.25 5.26 -17.20
C GLU A 205 -42.75 3.80 -17.29
N GLY A 206 -43.89 3.56 -17.95
CA GLY A 206 -44.56 2.24 -17.97
C GLY A 206 -43.72 1.07 -18.47
N GLU A 207 -42.80 1.28 -19.42
CA GLU A 207 -41.92 0.21 -19.91
C GLU A 207 -40.91 -0.28 -18.86
N PHE A 208 -40.42 0.62 -17.99
CA PHE A 208 -39.52 0.23 -16.89
C PHE A 208 -40.25 -0.68 -15.89
N LEU A 209 -41.49 -0.32 -15.55
CA LEU A 209 -42.31 -1.12 -14.63
C LEU A 209 -42.58 -2.51 -15.19
N GLN A 210 -42.89 -2.61 -16.49
CA GLN A 210 -43.08 -3.90 -17.14
C GLN A 210 -41.81 -4.76 -17.06
N ASP A 211 -40.64 -4.22 -17.38
CA ASP A 211 -39.36 -4.94 -17.32
C ASP A 211 -39.08 -5.51 -15.91
N ILE A 212 -39.29 -4.72 -14.86
CA ILE A 212 -39.03 -5.17 -13.48
C ILE A 212 -40.08 -6.19 -13.01
N GLN A 213 -41.33 -6.08 -13.46
CA GLN A 213 -42.36 -7.10 -13.19
C GLN A 213 -42.02 -8.44 -13.83
N GLU A 214 -41.57 -8.42 -15.08
CA GLU A 214 -41.07 -9.61 -15.79
C GLU A 214 -39.84 -10.21 -15.07
N SER A 215 -39.08 -9.38 -14.35
CA SER A 215 -37.96 -9.78 -13.49
C SER A 215 -38.37 -10.26 -12.10
N GLY A 216 -39.68 -10.38 -11.81
CA GLY A 216 -40.21 -10.95 -10.57
C GLY A 216 -40.59 -9.94 -9.47
N TRP A 217 -40.65 -8.64 -9.78
CA TRP A 217 -41.20 -7.65 -8.84
C TRP A 217 -42.74 -7.69 -8.85
N ASP A 218 -43.34 -7.80 -7.67
CA ASP A 218 -44.79 -7.92 -7.51
C ASP A 218 -45.39 -6.78 -6.68
N TYR A 219 -46.62 -6.37 -7.02
CA TYR A 219 -47.38 -5.40 -6.23
C TYR A 219 -47.74 -5.95 -4.85
N CYS A 220 -47.66 -5.09 -3.84
CA CYS A 220 -47.93 -5.40 -2.44
C CYS A 220 -49.18 -4.68 -1.92
N GLY A 221 -49.81 -5.29 -0.92
CA GLY A 221 -50.80 -4.64 -0.07
C GLY A 221 -50.19 -3.59 0.86
N SER A 222 -50.98 -3.10 1.81
CA SER A 222 -50.48 -2.20 2.86
C SER A 222 -49.53 -2.92 3.83
N GLY A 223 -48.68 -2.17 4.52
CA GLY A 223 -47.78 -2.77 5.51
C GLY A 223 -46.81 -1.77 6.12
N PHE A 224 -45.65 -2.27 6.55
CA PHE A 224 -44.56 -1.47 7.10
C PHE A 224 -43.33 -1.56 6.20
N TRP A 225 -42.77 -0.41 5.84
CA TRP A 225 -41.58 -0.29 5.00
C TRP A 225 -40.41 0.29 5.78
N LEU A 226 -39.24 -0.32 5.62
CA LEU A 226 -37.97 0.18 6.16
C LEU A 226 -37.25 1.04 5.11
N HIS A 227 -37.48 2.35 5.15
CA HIS A 227 -37.11 3.28 4.07
C HIS A 227 -35.64 3.73 4.02
N GLY A 228 -34.73 3.09 4.75
CA GLY A 228 -33.27 3.29 4.65
C GLY A 228 -32.74 4.75 4.78
N ARG A 229 -33.55 5.72 5.24
CA ARG A 229 -33.14 7.13 5.23
C ARG A 229 -32.09 7.38 6.31
N GLY A 230 -30.96 7.95 5.89
CA GLY A 230 -29.81 8.10 6.77
C GLY A 230 -29.17 6.76 7.11
N SER A 231 -29.48 5.71 6.35
CA SER A 231 -28.89 4.38 6.52
C SER A 231 -28.16 3.93 5.25
N THR A 232 -27.21 3.03 5.42
CA THR A 232 -26.48 2.38 4.33
C THR A 232 -26.07 0.97 4.76
N PRO A 233 -26.06 -0.03 3.86
CA PRO A 233 -25.57 -1.37 4.18
C PRO A 233 -24.05 -1.44 4.30
N TYR A 234 -23.35 -0.34 4.05
CA TYR A 234 -21.88 -0.27 4.06
C TYR A 234 -21.31 0.47 5.27
N LEU A 235 -22.14 0.83 6.27
CA LEU A 235 -21.65 1.51 7.48
C LEU A 235 -20.94 0.49 8.39
N PRO A 236 -19.65 0.66 8.70
CA PRO A 236 -18.92 -0.29 9.51
C PRO A 236 -19.28 -0.12 10.99
N LEU A 237 -19.85 -1.16 11.60
CA LEU A 237 -20.27 -1.15 13.02
C LEU A 237 -19.35 -1.94 13.94
N TYR A 238 -18.72 -3.00 13.42
CA TYR A 238 -17.93 -3.94 14.21
C TYR A 238 -16.44 -3.71 13.97
N PRO A 239 -15.57 -4.04 14.95
CA PRO A 239 -14.14 -3.78 14.85
C PRO A 239 -13.46 -4.22 13.55
N ASP A 240 -13.79 -5.39 13.03
CA ASP A 240 -13.27 -5.91 11.76
C ASP A 240 -13.72 -5.08 10.56
N MET A 241 -15.01 -4.71 10.50
CA MET A 241 -15.53 -3.79 9.47
C MET A 241 -14.88 -2.41 9.56
N LEU A 242 -14.66 -1.92 10.79
CA LEU A 242 -14.04 -0.63 11.07
C LEU A 242 -12.60 -0.60 10.57
N VAL A 243 -11.82 -1.64 10.89
CA VAL A 243 -10.45 -1.80 10.41
C VAL A 243 -10.41 -1.88 8.88
N GLU A 244 -11.28 -2.69 8.26
CA GLU A 244 -11.27 -2.84 6.80
C GLU A 244 -11.65 -1.55 6.08
N ASP A 245 -12.73 -0.85 6.44
CA ASP A 245 -13.11 0.41 5.76
C ASP A 245 -12.08 1.52 5.99
N ALA A 246 -11.50 1.61 7.21
CA ALA A 246 -10.42 2.55 7.51
C ALA A 246 -9.17 2.23 6.68
N TYR A 247 -8.71 0.98 6.69
CA TYR A 247 -7.54 0.55 5.94
C TYR A 247 -7.73 0.77 4.43
N GLN A 248 -8.86 0.33 3.87
CA GLN A 248 -9.19 0.56 2.46
C GLN A 248 -9.22 2.05 2.13
N SER A 249 -9.72 2.90 3.03
CA SER A 249 -9.68 4.35 2.83
C SER A 249 -8.24 4.88 2.74
N THR A 250 -7.30 4.35 3.53
CA THR A 250 -5.88 4.72 3.42
C THR A 250 -5.25 4.23 2.12
N VAL A 251 -5.59 3.02 1.67
CA VAL A 251 -5.13 2.45 0.40
C VAL A 251 -5.57 3.34 -0.78
N GLU A 252 -6.78 3.88 -0.72
CA GLU A 252 -7.34 4.79 -1.72
C GLU A 252 -6.79 6.23 -1.64
N GLY A 253 -5.99 6.55 -0.61
CA GLY A 253 -5.27 7.82 -0.48
C GLY A 253 -5.65 8.72 0.69
N ALA A 254 -6.42 8.23 1.67
CA ALA A 254 -6.62 8.96 2.91
C ALA A 254 -5.34 8.94 3.77
N ALA A 255 -4.85 10.11 4.16
CA ALA A 255 -3.69 10.25 5.04
C ALA A 255 -4.08 10.16 6.53
N MET A 256 -5.33 10.54 6.84
CA MET A 256 -5.89 10.58 8.18
C MET A 256 -7.24 9.84 8.23
N VAL A 257 -7.53 9.15 9.33
CA VAL A 257 -8.82 8.48 9.57
C VAL A 257 -9.46 8.99 10.85
N HIS A 258 -10.67 9.54 10.74
CA HIS A 258 -11.50 10.04 11.83
C HIS A 258 -12.48 8.99 12.32
N LEU A 259 -12.26 8.44 13.52
CA LEU A 259 -12.99 7.29 14.03
C LEU A 259 -14.02 7.68 15.10
N HIS A 260 -15.14 6.98 15.03
CA HIS A 260 -16.20 6.92 16.03
C HIS A 260 -16.42 5.45 16.42
N THR A 261 -17.17 5.20 17.49
CA THR A 261 -17.67 3.86 17.82
C THR A 261 -19.18 3.95 18.09
N ARG A 262 -19.87 2.80 17.97
CA ARG A 262 -21.33 2.73 18.21
C ARG A 262 -21.62 1.77 19.36
N GLY A 263 -22.44 2.23 20.29
CA GLY A 263 -23.10 1.35 21.24
C GLY A 263 -24.15 0.55 20.50
N LEU A 264 -24.09 -0.78 20.59
CA LEU A 264 -25.00 -1.70 19.91
C LEU A 264 -25.88 -2.39 20.95
N GLU A 265 -27.13 -1.95 21.05
CA GLU A 265 -28.15 -2.62 21.85
C GLU A 265 -29.18 -3.24 20.91
N SER A 266 -29.31 -4.57 20.94
CA SER A 266 -30.34 -5.27 20.17
C SER A 266 -30.96 -6.44 20.94
N ARG A 267 -32.25 -6.66 20.70
CA ARG A 267 -32.92 -7.94 20.90
C ARG A 267 -33.57 -8.34 19.57
N PRO A 268 -33.13 -9.39 18.87
CA PRO A 268 -33.82 -9.82 17.66
C PRO A 268 -35.29 -10.13 18.00
N TYR A 269 -36.18 -9.92 17.05
CA TYR A 269 -37.56 -10.37 17.17
C TYR A 269 -38.02 -11.03 15.89
N TYR A 270 -38.90 -12.00 16.06
CA TYR A 270 -39.43 -12.82 14.98
C TYR A 270 -40.83 -12.33 14.62
N ILE A 271 -41.12 -12.28 13.32
CA ILE A 271 -42.46 -12.05 12.79
C ILE A 271 -42.89 -13.36 12.11
N PRO A 272 -43.95 -14.03 12.59
CA PRO A 272 -44.49 -15.21 11.92
C PRO A 272 -44.71 -14.94 10.44
N GLY A 273 -44.24 -15.86 9.61
CA GLY A 273 -44.33 -15.75 8.16
C GLY A 273 -43.15 -15.05 7.50
N MET A 274 -42.14 -14.64 8.26
CA MET A 274 -40.84 -14.21 7.74
C MET A 274 -39.78 -15.25 8.07
N SER A 275 -38.91 -15.59 7.12
CA SER A 275 -37.83 -16.56 7.38
C SER A 275 -36.66 -15.96 8.16
N LEU A 276 -36.50 -14.64 8.10
CA LEU A 276 -35.42 -13.89 8.72
C LEU A 276 -35.95 -13.09 9.92
N GLY A 277 -35.27 -13.21 11.06
CA GLY A 277 -35.52 -12.35 12.22
C GLY A 277 -35.17 -10.90 11.92
N ILE A 278 -35.92 -9.95 12.48
CA ILE A 278 -35.61 -8.53 12.35
C ILE A 278 -34.60 -8.16 13.43
N MET A 279 -33.42 -7.73 12.98
CA MET A 279 -32.37 -7.20 13.85
C MET A 279 -31.97 -5.81 13.35
N ASN A 280 -32.45 -4.76 14.03
CA ASN A 280 -32.00 -3.40 13.81
C ASN A 280 -31.53 -2.81 15.15
N PRO A 281 -30.24 -2.97 15.52
CA PRO A 281 -29.74 -2.46 16.80
C PRO A 281 -29.97 -0.95 16.91
N VAL A 282 -30.15 -0.48 18.14
CA VAL A 282 -29.99 0.94 18.43
C VAL A 282 -28.50 1.25 18.31
N GLN A 283 -28.13 2.05 17.31
CA GLN A 283 -26.74 2.37 16.94
C GLN A 283 -26.35 3.78 17.40
N HIS A 284 -26.40 4.03 18.70
CA HIS A 284 -26.08 5.36 19.23
C HIS A 284 -24.58 5.61 19.21
N ASN A 285 -24.16 6.84 18.91
CA ASN A 285 -22.77 7.23 19.03
C ASN A 285 -22.33 7.17 20.49
N LYS A 286 -21.25 6.44 20.75
CA LYS A 286 -20.70 6.25 22.09
C LYS A 286 -19.25 5.84 21.99
N VAL A 287 -18.41 6.37 22.88
CA VAL A 287 -17.05 5.86 23.06
C VAL A 287 -17.11 4.47 23.67
N GLU A 288 -16.84 3.46 22.87
CA GLU A 288 -16.76 2.04 23.25
C GLU A 288 -15.29 1.64 23.28
N VAL A 289 -14.66 1.75 24.46
CA VAL A 289 -13.21 1.52 24.65
C VAL A 289 -12.79 0.14 24.14
N GLU A 290 -13.62 -0.89 24.33
CA GLU A 290 -13.32 -2.24 23.86
C GLU A 290 -13.32 -2.39 22.33
N GLN A 291 -14.07 -1.56 21.60
CA GLN A 291 -13.95 -1.52 20.15
C GLN A 291 -12.61 -0.88 19.75
N TYR A 292 -12.23 0.23 20.38
CA TYR A 292 -10.92 0.87 20.13
C TYR A 292 -9.74 -0.05 20.48
N ASN A 293 -9.82 -0.83 21.56
CA ASN A 293 -8.81 -1.82 21.95
C ASN A 293 -8.55 -2.88 20.85
N LYS A 294 -9.52 -3.12 19.97
CA LYS A 294 -9.39 -4.05 18.84
C LYS A 294 -8.99 -3.32 17.55
N VAL A 295 -9.66 -2.21 17.25
CA VAL A 295 -9.48 -1.46 15.99
C VAL A 295 -8.08 -0.86 15.86
N LEU A 296 -7.60 -0.17 16.90
CA LEU A 296 -6.38 0.65 16.78
C LEU A 296 -5.12 -0.21 16.61
N PRO A 297 -4.90 -1.28 17.42
CA PRO A 297 -3.74 -2.15 17.21
C PRO A 297 -3.73 -2.78 15.82
N GLU A 298 -4.87 -3.31 15.36
CA GLU A 298 -4.96 -3.98 14.05
C GLU A 298 -4.76 -3.00 12.89
N LEU A 299 -5.36 -1.81 12.96
CA LEU A 299 -5.19 -0.78 11.93
C LEU A 299 -3.74 -0.26 11.88
N LEU A 300 -3.07 -0.07 13.02
CA LEU A 300 -1.67 0.33 13.08
C LEU A 300 -0.72 -0.78 12.62
N ASP A 301 -1.07 -2.05 12.81
CA ASP A 301 -0.30 -3.17 12.29
C ASP A 301 -0.41 -3.22 10.75
N LYS A 302 -1.61 -2.94 10.20
CA LYS A 302 -1.86 -2.88 8.75
C LYS A 302 -1.32 -1.63 8.07
N ASN A 303 -1.43 -0.46 8.68
CA ASN A 303 -0.88 0.78 8.15
C ASN A 303 -0.27 1.57 9.30
N PRO A 304 1.01 1.35 9.62
CA PRO A 304 1.66 2.06 10.71
C PRO A 304 1.71 3.58 10.49
N SER A 305 1.68 4.06 9.25
CA SER A 305 1.86 5.48 8.94
C SER A 305 0.57 6.28 8.95
N VAL A 306 -0.61 5.65 8.97
CA VAL A 306 -1.90 6.36 9.04
C VAL A 306 -1.94 7.30 10.26
N ILE A 307 -2.49 8.50 10.09
CA ILE A 307 -2.77 9.40 11.21
C ILE A 307 -4.15 9.07 11.78
N LEU A 308 -4.21 8.70 13.05
CA LEU A 308 -5.44 8.32 13.73
C LEU A 308 -6.04 9.53 14.46
N ASN A 309 -7.26 9.90 14.07
CA ASN A 309 -8.03 10.98 14.68
C ASN A 309 -9.23 10.38 15.40
N LEU A 310 -9.27 10.43 16.74
CA LEU A 310 -10.35 9.82 17.51
C LEU A 310 -11.37 10.85 17.97
N SER A 311 -12.64 10.54 17.76
CA SER A 311 -13.72 11.41 18.16
C SER A 311 -13.95 11.39 19.67
N THR A 312 -13.90 12.57 20.28
CA THR A 312 -14.30 12.79 21.68
C THR A 312 -15.76 13.23 21.82
N SER A 313 -16.55 13.16 20.74
CA SER A 313 -17.93 13.67 20.68
C SER A 313 -18.88 12.92 21.62
N ALA A 314 -19.71 13.66 22.37
CA ALA A 314 -20.79 13.12 23.19
C ALA A 314 -22.17 13.20 22.52
N ARG A 315 -22.23 13.47 21.21
CA ARG A 315 -23.50 13.53 20.47
C ARG A 315 -24.27 12.22 20.64
N GLY A 316 -25.54 12.29 21.03
CA GLY A 316 -26.43 11.13 21.20
C GLY A 316 -26.78 10.79 22.65
N GLY A 317 -26.06 11.35 23.64
CA GLY A 317 -26.43 11.30 25.06
C GLY A 317 -26.73 12.69 25.60
N PHE A 318 -27.84 12.87 26.33
CA PHE A 318 -28.18 14.14 27.00
C PHE A 318 -27.58 14.25 28.41
N VAL A 319 -26.74 13.30 28.80
CA VAL A 319 -26.15 13.17 30.14
C VAL A 319 -24.66 12.86 29.98
N GLY A 320 -23.82 13.38 30.87
CA GLY A 320 -22.39 13.06 30.90
C GLY A 320 -21.51 13.84 29.92
N PHE A 321 -21.79 15.12 29.64
CA PHE A 321 -20.95 15.94 28.76
C PHE A 321 -19.51 16.12 29.27
N ASP A 322 -19.34 16.12 30.60
CA ASP A 322 -18.04 16.19 31.27
C ASP A 322 -17.49 14.80 31.65
N ASP A 323 -18.12 13.71 31.18
CA ASP A 323 -17.74 12.34 31.53
C ASP A 323 -16.29 12.04 31.13
N HIS A 324 -15.56 11.41 32.04
CA HIS A 324 -14.22 10.89 31.82
C HIS A 324 -14.17 9.94 30.60
N ASN A 325 -15.27 9.24 30.30
CA ASN A 325 -15.33 8.33 29.15
C ASN A 325 -15.03 9.02 27.80
N ARG A 326 -15.21 10.35 27.68
CA ARG A 326 -14.86 11.09 26.44
C ARG A 326 -13.36 11.10 26.11
N ARG A 327 -12.49 10.73 27.06
CA ARG A 327 -11.04 10.61 26.91
C ARG A 327 -10.45 9.26 27.34
N SER A 328 -11.29 8.30 27.75
CA SER A 328 -10.86 6.96 28.20
C SER A 328 -10.18 6.13 27.10
N HIS A 329 -10.52 6.40 25.85
CA HIS A 329 -9.93 5.81 24.65
C HIS A 329 -8.70 6.59 24.14
N LEU A 330 -8.36 7.72 24.74
CA LEU A 330 -7.13 8.46 24.44
C LEU A 330 -6.04 7.93 25.38
N LYS A 331 -5.47 6.77 25.06
CA LYS A 331 -4.48 6.07 25.88
C LYS A 331 -3.43 5.40 24.98
N SER A 332 -2.44 4.77 25.60
CA SER A 332 -1.51 3.89 24.89
C SER A 332 -2.18 2.58 24.47
N TYR A 333 -1.85 2.10 23.28
CA TYR A 333 -2.31 0.88 22.65
C TYR A 333 -1.12 0.00 22.26
N GLY A 334 -1.02 -1.19 22.88
CA GLY A 334 0.09 -2.12 22.65
C GLY A 334 1.44 -1.48 23.01
N ALA A 335 2.40 -1.56 22.10
CA ALA A 335 3.78 -1.06 22.17
C ALA A 335 3.92 0.47 22.34
N GLY A 336 3.27 1.07 23.34
CA GLY A 336 3.38 2.50 23.63
C GLY A 336 2.64 3.44 22.67
N ARG A 337 1.93 2.91 21.65
CA ARG A 337 1.36 3.71 20.55
C ARG A 337 0.12 4.48 21.02
N VAL A 338 0.10 5.79 20.84
CA VAL A 338 -1.04 6.66 21.17
C VAL A 338 -1.73 7.15 19.88
N PRO A 339 -3.02 7.53 19.94
CA PRO A 339 -3.64 8.22 18.82
C PRO A 339 -2.94 9.54 18.53
N ASP A 340 -2.78 9.91 17.27
CA ASP A 340 -2.05 11.11 16.88
C ASP A 340 -2.88 12.39 17.12
N VAL A 341 -4.17 12.28 16.82
CA VAL A 341 -5.13 13.39 16.81
C VAL A 341 -6.38 12.99 17.57
N ALA A 342 -7.03 13.95 18.20
CA ALA A 342 -8.38 13.77 18.73
C ALA A 342 -9.21 15.04 18.58
N SER A 343 -10.51 14.87 18.39
CA SER A 343 -11.40 16.01 18.14
C SER A 343 -11.57 16.88 19.39
N PHE A 344 -11.62 18.20 19.17
CA PHE A 344 -11.72 19.22 20.20
C PHE A 344 -12.65 20.35 19.75
N SER A 345 -13.63 20.75 20.57
CA SER A 345 -14.54 21.85 20.25
C SER A 345 -14.59 22.83 21.42
N PRO A 346 -13.88 23.99 21.36
CA PRO A 346 -13.86 24.97 22.44
C PRO A 346 -15.17 25.77 22.50
N GLY A 347 -16.29 25.10 22.77
CA GLY A 347 -17.63 25.68 22.82
C GLY A 347 -18.71 24.60 22.73
N ALA A 348 -19.96 24.99 23.01
CA ALA A 348 -21.10 24.09 22.86
C ALA A 348 -21.39 23.79 21.38
N VAL A 349 -21.84 22.58 21.09
CA VAL A 349 -22.28 22.13 19.75
C VAL A 349 -23.76 21.80 19.81
N ILE A 350 -24.58 22.52 19.04
CA ILE A 350 -26.04 22.49 19.17
C ILE A 350 -26.67 22.42 17.79
N PHE A 351 -27.05 21.23 17.36
CA PHE A 351 -27.57 21.00 16.02
C PHE A 351 -29.00 21.49 15.89
N GLN A 352 -29.32 22.25 14.84
CA GLN A 352 -30.71 22.68 14.60
C GLN A 352 -31.67 21.52 14.30
N GLN A 353 -31.14 20.38 13.84
CA GLN A 353 -31.91 19.14 13.61
C GLN A 353 -32.13 18.32 14.89
N GLY A 354 -31.68 18.81 16.05
CA GLY A 354 -31.79 18.14 17.34
C GLY A 354 -30.52 17.40 17.75
N GLY A 355 -30.36 17.25 19.07
CA GLY A 355 -29.13 16.75 19.69
C GLY A 355 -28.06 17.84 19.83
N GLY A 356 -26.91 17.45 20.38
CA GLY A 356 -25.82 18.36 20.69
C GLY A 356 -25.05 17.86 21.91
N TYR A 357 -24.04 18.61 22.32
CA TYR A 357 -23.29 18.38 23.54
C TYR A 357 -22.61 19.66 23.99
N GLU A 358 -22.48 19.83 25.31
CA GLU A 358 -21.75 20.93 25.90
C GLU A 358 -20.27 20.57 26.05
N ASN A 359 -19.38 21.55 25.93
CA ASN A 359 -17.97 21.41 26.30
C ASN A 359 -17.65 22.51 27.31
N SER A 360 -17.78 22.19 28.59
CA SER A 360 -17.51 23.15 29.66
C SER A 360 -16.01 23.52 29.69
N HIS A 361 -15.67 24.71 30.18
CA HIS A 361 -14.26 25.12 30.33
C HIS A 361 -13.47 24.15 31.23
N VAL A 362 -14.12 23.57 32.25
CA VAL A 362 -13.51 22.58 33.15
C VAL A 362 -13.16 21.30 32.40
N PHE A 363 -14.09 20.80 31.58
CA PHE A 363 -13.84 19.65 30.71
C PHE A 363 -12.74 19.95 29.69
N LEU A 364 -12.83 21.08 28.98
CA LEU A 364 -11.85 21.46 27.96
C LEU A 364 -10.43 21.53 28.54
N LYS A 365 -10.24 22.17 29.69
CA LYS A 365 -8.94 22.21 30.37
C LYS A 365 -8.43 20.81 30.73
N SER A 366 -9.31 19.96 31.25
CA SER A 366 -8.96 18.57 31.60
C SER A 366 -8.59 17.75 30.36
N GLN A 367 -9.32 17.96 29.26
CA GLN A 367 -9.09 17.31 27.98
C GLN A 367 -7.75 17.71 27.37
N MET A 368 -7.41 19.00 27.41
CA MET A 368 -6.12 19.51 26.95
C MET A 368 -4.94 18.98 27.76
N LEU A 369 -5.07 18.98 29.10
CA LEU A 369 -4.03 18.41 29.97
C LEU A 369 -3.79 16.94 29.67
N HIS A 370 -4.87 16.18 29.46
CA HIS A 370 -4.80 14.76 29.10
C HIS A 370 -4.11 14.55 27.75
N MET A 371 -4.57 15.27 26.70
CA MET A 371 -3.97 15.24 25.36
C MET A 371 -2.49 15.60 25.39
N LYS A 372 -2.11 16.68 26.10
CA LYS A 372 -0.72 17.12 26.25
C LYS A 372 0.15 16.06 26.93
N SER A 373 -0.36 15.39 27.96
CA SER A 373 0.40 14.35 28.69
C SER A 373 0.74 13.13 27.82
N LEU A 374 -0.05 12.90 26.76
CA LEU A 374 0.12 11.80 25.81
C LEU A 374 0.63 12.27 24.45
N ASN A 375 0.96 13.56 24.28
CA ASN A 375 1.35 14.16 23.00
C ASN A 375 0.31 13.95 21.87
N ILE A 376 -0.98 13.99 22.20
CA ILE A 376 -2.09 13.92 21.24
C ILE A 376 -2.42 15.35 20.79
N ARG A 377 -2.44 15.61 19.49
CA ARG A 377 -2.76 16.94 18.97
C ARG A 377 -4.28 17.13 18.82
N PRO A 378 -4.86 18.25 19.26
CA PRO A 378 -6.27 18.53 19.00
C PRO A 378 -6.51 18.84 17.51
N GLU A 379 -7.56 18.27 16.93
CA GLU A 379 -8.22 18.86 15.75
C GLU A 379 -9.42 19.66 16.21
N THR A 380 -9.37 20.98 15.98
CA THR A 380 -10.44 21.88 16.37
C THR A 380 -11.61 21.79 15.39
N GLU A 381 -12.70 21.18 15.83
CA GLU A 381 -13.94 21.01 15.07
C GLU A 381 -14.77 22.30 15.13
N VAL A 382 -14.65 23.14 14.11
CA VAL A 382 -15.29 24.45 14.03
C VAL A 382 -16.74 24.28 13.55
N PHE A 383 -17.63 23.90 14.47
CA PHE A 383 -19.06 23.76 14.17
C PHE A 383 -19.76 25.11 13.94
N ASN A 384 -19.38 26.12 14.70
CA ASN A 384 -20.11 27.39 14.78
C ASN A 384 -19.16 28.58 14.99
N LYS A 385 -19.72 29.80 14.91
CA LYS A 385 -18.96 31.04 15.10
C LYS A 385 -18.45 31.20 16.53
N THR A 386 -19.18 30.70 17.52
CA THR A 386 -18.71 30.73 18.91
C THR A 386 -17.41 29.93 19.08
N ILE A 387 -17.29 28.76 18.46
CA ILE A 387 -16.05 27.98 18.44
C ILE A 387 -14.94 28.73 17.69
N LEU A 388 -15.24 29.34 16.54
CA LEU A 388 -14.27 30.17 15.80
C LEU A 388 -13.70 31.30 16.68
N ASP A 389 -14.57 32.05 17.35
CA ASP A 389 -14.19 33.17 18.22
C ASP A 389 -13.36 32.66 19.41
N ASN A 390 -13.74 31.55 20.03
CA ASN A 390 -13.01 30.96 21.14
C ASN A 390 -11.64 30.41 20.70
N SER A 391 -11.54 29.77 19.54
CA SER A 391 -10.29 29.24 18.98
C SER A 391 -9.31 30.32 18.54
N THR A 392 -9.80 31.51 18.18
CA THR A 392 -8.96 32.65 17.76
C THR A 392 -8.77 33.70 18.86
N GLY A 393 -9.53 33.58 19.95
CA GLY A 393 -9.42 34.37 21.18
C GLY A 393 -8.88 33.54 22.35
N GLU A 394 -9.77 33.19 23.29
CA GLU A 394 -9.41 32.60 24.60
C GLU A 394 -8.53 31.35 24.50
N PHE A 395 -8.79 30.46 23.55
CA PHE A 395 -8.07 29.19 23.40
C PHE A 395 -6.92 29.24 22.39
N ALA A 396 -6.60 30.39 21.79
CA ALA A 396 -5.62 30.46 20.70
C ALA A 396 -4.21 30.03 21.13
N GLU A 397 -3.71 30.55 22.25
CA GLU A 397 -2.40 30.16 22.80
C GLU A 397 -2.39 28.69 23.24
N SER A 398 -3.43 28.29 23.96
CA SER A 398 -3.69 26.93 24.40
C SER A 398 -3.68 25.89 23.28
N ILE A 399 -4.24 26.22 22.11
CA ILE A 399 -4.23 25.35 20.93
C ILE A 399 -2.81 25.20 20.37
N ARG A 400 -2.05 26.31 20.28
CA ARG A 400 -0.65 26.27 19.78
C ARG A 400 0.27 25.48 20.72
N ASP A 401 0.07 25.62 22.03
CA ASP A 401 0.84 24.92 23.07
C ASP A 401 0.64 23.39 23.07
N MET A 402 -0.43 22.91 22.44
CA MET A 402 -0.69 21.47 22.26
C MET A 402 -0.06 20.92 20.96
N GLY A 403 0.54 21.77 20.14
CA GLY A 403 1.33 21.37 18.97
C GLY A 403 1.07 22.23 17.75
N THR A 404 2.13 22.52 17.03
CA THR A 404 2.11 23.24 15.75
C THR A 404 2.45 22.28 14.60
N PRO A 405 1.78 22.39 13.43
CA PRO A 405 0.70 23.33 13.12
C PRO A 405 -0.62 23.00 13.85
N ALA A 406 -1.40 24.04 14.16
CA ALA A 406 -2.76 23.89 14.70
C ALA A 406 -3.69 23.29 13.64
N LEU A 407 -4.53 22.32 14.02
CA LEU A 407 -5.42 21.61 13.10
C LEU A 407 -6.86 22.10 13.26
N PHE A 408 -7.52 22.40 12.15
CA PHE A 408 -8.91 22.86 12.12
C PHE A 408 -9.74 22.06 11.12
N MET A 409 -10.94 21.66 11.53
CA MET A 409 -11.96 21.08 10.67
C MET A 409 -13.14 22.04 10.57
N LEU A 410 -13.38 22.58 9.38
CA LEU A 410 -14.56 23.38 9.10
C LEU A 410 -15.76 22.46 8.89
N VAL A 411 -16.72 22.48 9.82
CA VAL A 411 -17.97 21.71 9.73
C VAL A 411 -18.97 22.47 8.86
N THR A 412 -18.64 22.60 7.58
CA THR A 412 -19.37 23.44 6.63
C THR A 412 -20.75 22.89 6.31
N GLY A 413 -21.77 23.76 6.30
CA GLY A 413 -23.11 23.39 5.84
C GLY A 413 -23.94 22.61 6.86
N VAL A 414 -23.54 22.57 8.13
CA VAL A 414 -24.34 22.03 9.23
C VAL A 414 -24.96 23.17 10.03
N ASP A 415 -26.29 23.19 10.12
CA ASP A 415 -27.04 24.25 10.80
C ASP A 415 -26.86 24.14 12.35
N GLN A 416 -26.43 25.22 13.00
CA GLN A 416 -26.12 25.31 14.44
C GLN A 416 -26.92 26.40 15.17
N TYR A 417 -27.16 26.20 16.46
CA TYR A 417 -27.64 27.24 17.39
C TYR A 417 -26.50 27.76 18.28
N LYS A 418 -26.62 29.02 18.70
CA LYS A 418 -25.63 29.69 19.56
C LYS A 418 -25.69 29.27 21.03
N ASP A 419 -26.88 29.36 21.60
CA ASP A 419 -27.08 29.30 23.05
C ASP A 419 -27.53 27.89 23.48
N TRP A 420 -27.12 27.43 24.67
CA TRP A 420 -27.61 26.15 25.20
C TRP A 420 -29.09 26.25 25.63
N PRO A 421 -29.95 25.23 25.37
CA PRO A 421 -31.34 25.27 25.79
C PRO A 421 -31.52 25.38 27.30
N LYS A 422 -32.14 26.47 27.77
CA LYS A 422 -32.43 26.73 29.20
C LYS A 422 -33.90 26.50 29.60
N ASP A 423 -34.81 26.57 28.65
CA ASP A 423 -36.25 26.39 28.85
C ASP A 423 -36.93 25.86 27.57
N LEU A 424 -38.21 25.47 27.66
CA LEU A 424 -38.96 24.93 26.51
C LEU A 424 -39.23 26.00 25.42
N LYS A 425 -39.20 27.29 25.75
CA LYS A 425 -39.34 28.40 24.79
C LYS A 425 -38.01 28.81 24.15
N PHE A 426 -36.95 28.06 24.42
CA PHE A 426 -35.62 28.32 23.90
C PHE A 426 -35.63 28.36 22.37
N TRP A 427 -36.29 27.39 21.73
CA TRP A 427 -36.28 27.23 20.28
C TRP A 427 -36.89 28.40 19.51
N GLU A 428 -37.82 29.14 20.12
CA GLU A 428 -38.42 30.34 19.53
C GLU A 428 -37.45 31.53 19.49
N ARG A 429 -36.44 31.52 20.35
CA ARG A 429 -35.46 32.61 20.53
C ARG A 429 -34.05 32.24 20.07
N ALA A 430 -33.84 30.98 19.69
CA ALA A 430 -32.53 30.44 19.36
C ALA A 430 -31.95 31.15 18.13
N LYS A 431 -30.70 31.61 18.25
CA LYS A 431 -30.00 32.32 17.18
C LYS A 431 -29.16 31.36 16.35
N ASP A 432 -29.16 31.59 15.05
CA ASP A 432 -28.29 30.88 14.10
C ASP A 432 -26.82 31.24 14.36
N ASP A 433 -25.99 30.23 14.62
CA ASP A 433 -24.55 30.38 14.83
C ASP A 433 -23.71 29.62 13.80
N SER A 434 -24.37 29.15 12.74
CA SER A 434 -23.75 28.38 11.67
C SER A 434 -22.65 29.18 10.96
N LEU A 435 -21.60 28.49 10.49
CA LEU A 435 -20.58 29.08 9.61
C LEU A 435 -21.20 29.66 8.34
N ILE A 436 -22.18 28.94 7.78
CA ILE A 436 -23.03 29.41 6.68
C ILE A 436 -24.46 29.57 7.24
N PRO A 437 -25.02 30.80 7.24
CA PRO A 437 -26.37 31.00 7.76
C PRO A 437 -27.40 30.09 7.09
N GLN A 438 -28.34 29.54 7.87
CA GLN A 438 -29.27 28.49 7.40
C GLN A 438 -30.01 28.89 6.11
N ALA A 439 -30.48 30.14 6.02
CA ALA A 439 -31.20 30.63 4.85
C ALA A 439 -30.33 30.57 3.57
N LYS A 440 -29.03 30.83 3.71
CA LYS A 440 -28.06 30.79 2.60
C LYS A 440 -27.68 29.36 2.26
N ARG A 441 -27.50 28.49 3.26
CA ARG A 441 -27.30 27.05 3.05
C ARG A 441 -28.49 26.42 2.31
N LYS A 442 -29.74 26.76 2.66
CA LYS A 442 -30.94 26.32 1.92
C LYS A 442 -30.90 26.73 0.45
N LYS A 443 -30.42 27.95 0.15
CA LYS A 443 -30.21 28.42 -1.23
C LYS A 443 -29.13 27.61 -1.96
N ILE A 444 -27.98 27.38 -1.32
CA ILE A 444 -26.89 26.54 -1.86
C ILE A 444 -27.41 25.14 -2.20
N MET A 445 -28.17 24.52 -1.30
CA MET A 445 -28.78 23.21 -1.56
C MET A 445 -29.83 23.22 -2.68
N ALA A 446 -30.53 24.33 -2.88
CA ALA A 446 -31.48 24.45 -3.98
C ALA A 446 -30.75 24.49 -5.34
N LEU A 447 -29.63 25.21 -5.42
CA LEU A 447 -28.75 25.24 -6.59
C LEU A 447 -28.17 23.85 -6.88
N LEU A 448 -27.61 23.17 -5.88
CA LEU A 448 -27.04 21.83 -6.05
C LEU A 448 -28.07 20.75 -6.44
N LYS A 449 -29.36 21.02 -6.25
CA LYS A 449 -30.43 20.10 -6.66
C LYS A 449 -30.74 20.14 -8.15
N THR A 450 -30.41 21.23 -8.86
CA THR A 450 -30.66 21.33 -10.31
C THR A 450 -29.73 20.41 -11.09
N GLY A 451 -28.50 20.23 -10.59
CA GLY A 451 -27.47 19.43 -11.25
C GLY A 451 -26.77 20.16 -12.40
N GLU A 452 -27.09 21.43 -12.64
CA GLU A 452 -26.42 22.24 -13.66
C GLU A 452 -25.06 22.75 -13.17
N GLU A 453 -24.04 22.69 -14.04
CA GLU A 453 -22.69 23.19 -13.70
C GLU A 453 -22.66 24.67 -13.33
N ARG A 454 -23.52 25.50 -13.95
CA ARG A 454 -23.65 26.92 -13.60
C ARG A 454 -24.13 27.11 -12.17
N ASP A 455 -25.13 26.35 -11.76
CA ASP A 455 -25.69 26.43 -10.41
C ASP A 455 -24.73 25.84 -9.37
N LYS A 456 -24.00 24.78 -9.74
CA LYS A 456 -22.90 24.23 -8.96
C LYS A 456 -21.82 25.29 -8.71
N GLN A 457 -21.37 26.00 -9.75
CA GLN A 457 -20.41 27.10 -9.60
C GLN A 457 -20.97 28.23 -8.72
N GLN A 458 -22.23 28.61 -8.90
CA GLN A 458 -22.86 29.62 -8.05
C GLN A 458 -22.94 29.16 -6.58
N ALA A 459 -23.21 27.88 -6.33
CA ALA A 459 -23.18 27.27 -5.01
C ALA A 459 -21.78 27.29 -4.40
N THR A 460 -20.75 26.97 -5.19
CA THR A 460 -19.32 27.10 -4.83
C THR A 460 -19.00 28.54 -4.42
N ASP A 461 -19.28 29.53 -5.27
CA ASP A 461 -18.98 30.95 -5.02
C ASP A 461 -19.66 31.48 -3.76
N LEU A 462 -20.94 31.13 -3.56
CA LEU A 462 -21.68 31.50 -2.35
C LEU A 462 -21.03 30.87 -1.11
N THR A 463 -20.68 29.59 -1.17
CA THR A 463 -20.03 28.88 -0.06
C THR A 463 -18.68 29.52 0.29
N VAL A 464 -17.84 29.78 -0.71
CA VAL A 464 -16.54 30.47 -0.56
C VAL A 464 -16.72 31.84 0.08
N SER A 465 -17.72 32.62 -0.33
CA SER A 465 -17.94 33.97 0.21
C SER A 465 -18.21 34.00 1.72
N PHE A 466 -18.83 32.96 2.28
CA PHE A 466 -19.10 32.85 3.72
C PHE A 466 -17.93 32.28 4.50
N LEU A 467 -17.16 31.36 3.90
CA LEU A 467 -16.04 30.73 4.57
C LEU A 467 -14.74 31.52 4.48
N LYS A 468 -14.56 32.38 3.46
CA LYS A 468 -13.34 33.18 3.29
C LYS A 468 -12.99 34.03 4.53
N PRO A 469 -13.95 34.73 5.18
CA PRO A 469 -13.67 35.42 6.44
C PRO A 469 -13.27 34.48 7.59
N VAL A 470 -13.89 33.30 7.67
CA VAL A 470 -13.59 32.27 8.70
C VAL A 470 -12.15 31.76 8.54
N VAL A 471 -11.78 31.36 7.32
CA VAL A 471 -10.42 30.89 6.99
C VAL A 471 -9.40 31.98 7.27
N LYS A 472 -9.69 33.23 6.88
CA LYS A 472 -8.80 34.36 7.15
C LYS A 472 -8.60 34.55 8.66
N GLN A 473 -9.67 34.53 9.46
CA GLN A 473 -9.59 34.70 10.91
C GLN A 473 -8.75 33.60 11.57
N LEU A 474 -8.90 32.34 11.13
CA LEU A 474 -8.08 31.22 11.61
C LEU A 474 -6.61 31.39 11.22
N ARG A 475 -6.30 31.71 9.96
CA ARG A 475 -4.92 31.93 9.48
C ARG A 475 -4.26 33.14 10.14
N ASP A 476 -5.00 34.22 10.40
CA ASP A 476 -4.50 35.40 11.10
C ASP A 476 -4.11 35.06 12.56
N ALA A 477 -4.91 34.23 13.24
CA ALA A 477 -4.65 33.81 14.62
C ALA A 477 -3.65 32.65 14.73
N HIS A 478 -3.55 31.82 13.70
CA HIS A 478 -2.72 30.60 13.63
C HIS A 478 -2.04 30.52 12.25
N PRO A 479 -0.94 31.26 12.03
CA PRO A 479 -0.29 31.36 10.72
C PRO A 479 0.10 30.02 10.10
N ASP A 480 0.58 29.09 10.92
CA ASP A 480 1.03 27.77 10.47
C ASP A 480 -0.11 26.75 10.37
N SER A 481 -1.36 27.14 10.62
CA SER A 481 -2.47 26.19 10.72
C SER A 481 -2.70 25.34 9.46
N ARG A 482 -3.22 24.13 9.68
CA ARG A 482 -3.83 23.28 8.65
C ARG A 482 -5.34 23.32 8.80
N ILE A 483 -6.02 23.73 7.74
CA ILE A 483 -7.46 23.90 7.72
C ILE A 483 -8.04 22.95 6.68
N SER A 484 -8.90 22.04 7.14
CA SER A 484 -9.69 21.14 6.32
C SER A 484 -11.16 21.54 6.32
N THR A 485 -11.93 21.06 5.34
CA THR A 485 -13.40 21.17 5.38
C THR A 485 -14.04 19.81 5.16
N LEU A 486 -15.15 19.58 5.86
CA LEU A 486 -16.14 18.57 5.50
C LEU A 486 -17.38 19.26 4.90
N MET A 487 -18.20 18.51 4.19
CA MET A 487 -19.51 18.99 3.72
C MET A 487 -20.54 17.86 3.75
N PRO A 488 -21.79 18.11 4.19
CA PRO A 488 -22.79 17.06 4.34
C PRO A 488 -23.54 16.79 3.03
N GLY A 489 -23.77 15.49 2.74
CA GLY A 489 -24.62 15.03 1.64
C GLY A 489 -24.26 15.66 0.30
N ASN A 490 -25.24 16.26 -0.40
CA ASN A 490 -25.00 16.82 -1.73
C ASN A 490 -24.01 17.99 -1.77
N MET A 491 -23.69 18.63 -0.63
CA MET A 491 -22.64 19.65 -0.61
C MET A 491 -21.25 19.06 -0.91
N GLN A 492 -21.05 17.74 -0.78
CA GLN A 492 -19.82 17.06 -1.20
C GLN A 492 -19.53 17.19 -2.72
N LEU A 493 -20.48 17.64 -3.53
CA LEU A 493 -20.28 17.91 -4.95
C LEU A 493 -19.41 19.15 -5.21
N ILE A 494 -19.29 20.06 -4.23
CA ILE A 494 -18.50 21.29 -4.34
C ILE A 494 -17.34 21.34 -3.34
N ALA A 495 -17.10 20.26 -2.58
CA ALA A 495 -16.08 20.23 -1.53
C ALA A 495 -14.67 20.54 -2.07
N THR A 496 -14.29 19.87 -3.16
CA THR A 496 -12.99 20.06 -3.83
C THR A 496 -12.81 21.50 -4.33
N GLU A 497 -13.81 22.05 -5.03
CA GLU A 497 -13.75 23.41 -5.58
C GLU A 497 -13.69 24.49 -4.50
N VAL A 498 -14.48 24.33 -3.44
CA VAL A 498 -14.45 25.25 -2.30
C VAL A 498 -13.11 25.18 -1.57
N ALA A 499 -12.57 23.99 -1.38
CA ALA A 499 -11.28 23.82 -0.70
C ALA A 499 -10.14 24.47 -1.50
N LEU A 500 -10.13 24.31 -2.82
CA LEU A 500 -9.15 24.97 -3.70
C LEU A 500 -9.32 26.49 -3.73
N ALA A 501 -10.56 26.99 -3.83
CA ALA A 501 -10.83 28.42 -3.87
C ALA A 501 -10.49 29.15 -2.56
N LEU A 502 -10.46 28.42 -1.45
CA LEU A 502 -10.09 28.93 -0.11
C LEU A 502 -8.64 28.62 0.26
N ASP A 503 -7.87 27.98 -0.63
CA ASP A 503 -6.49 27.54 -0.36
C ASP A 503 -6.36 26.65 0.89
N LEU A 504 -7.34 25.78 1.12
CA LEU A 504 -7.34 24.84 2.25
C LEU A 504 -6.21 23.79 2.11
N ASP A 505 -5.89 23.14 3.22
CA ASP A 505 -4.84 22.11 3.28
C ASP A 505 -5.41 20.70 3.14
N GLY A 506 -6.70 20.49 3.43
CA GLY A 506 -7.31 19.17 3.33
C GLY A 506 -8.81 19.15 3.06
N VAL A 507 -9.31 17.98 2.66
CA VAL A 507 -10.73 17.70 2.47
C VAL A 507 -11.09 16.46 3.28
N ARG A 508 -12.21 16.52 4.00
CA ARG A 508 -12.77 15.38 4.70
C ARG A 508 -13.96 14.81 3.93
N ILE A 509 -13.99 13.48 3.82
CA ILE A 509 -15.06 12.72 3.19
C ILE A 509 -15.30 11.42 3.96
N GLY A 510 -16.52 10.90 3.91
CA GLY A 510 -16.84 9.60 4.50
C GLY A 510 -18.32 9.42 4.73
N LEU A 511 -18.70 8.19 5.11
CA LEU A 511 -20.09 7.83 5.38
C LEU A 511 -20.69 8.68 6.51
N GLU A 512 -19.87 9.21 7.41
CA GLU A 512 -20.28 10.19 8.42
C GLU A 512 -20.96 11.42 7.80
N ASP A 513 -20.37 11.94 6.72
CA ASP A 513 -20.73 13.23 6.14
C ASP A 513 -21.75 13.05 5.00
N GLY A 514 -21.68 11.93 4.26
CA GLY A 514 -22.59 11.63 3.16
C GLY A 514 -22.58 10.16 2.80
N LEU A 515 -23.74 9.62 2.43
CA LEU A 515 -23.91 8.18 2.13
C LEU A 515 -23.86 7.85 0.63
N ASN A 516 -23.66 8.87 -0.20
CA ASN A 516 -23.74 8.76 -1.65
C ASN A 516 -22.38 9.09 -2.28
N VAL A 517 -22.18 8.64 -3.51
CA VAL A 517 -21.05 8.97 -4.35
C VAL A 517 -21.55 9.25 -5.77
N ALA A 518 -20.94 10.21 -6.45
CA ALA A 518 -21.18 10.42 -7.87
C ALA A 518 -20.47 9.31 -8.66
N ASP A 519 -21.18 8.69 -9.60
CA ASP A 519 -20.67 7.61 -10.44
C ASP A 519 -21.26 7.76 -11.84
N SER A 520 -20.41 8.06 -12.83
CA SER A 520 -20.85 8.30 -14.19
C SER A 520 -21.27 7.03 -14.94
N ARG A 521 -21.01 5.83 -14.38
CA ARG A 521 -21.38 4.56 -14.99
C ARG A 521 -22.86 4.25 -14.83
N ILE A 522 -23.46 4.64 -13.70
CA ILE A 522 -24.88 4.37 -13.40
C ILE A 522 -25.79 5.45 -14.01
N PRO A 523 -26.88 5.07 -14.73
CA PRO A 523 -27.89 6.04 -15.14
C PRO A 523 -28.45 6.81 -13.92
N GLY A 524 -28.48 8.14 -14.01
CA GLY A 524 -28.82 9.03 -12.89
C GLY A 524 -27.61 9.60 -12.12
N GLY A 525 -26.41 9.06 -12.36
CA GLY A 525 -25.11 9.64 -12.00
C GLY A 525 -24.74 9.59 -10.50
N VAL A 526 -25.59 9.02 -9.65
CA VAL A 526 -25.39 8.94 -8.20
C VAL A 526 -25.89 7.61 -7.67
N ARG A 527 -25.15 7.02 -6.74
CA ARG A 527 -25.52 5.81 -6.00
C ARG A 527 -25.10 5.92 -4.53
N ARG A 528 -25.49 4.95 -3.69
CA ARG A 528 -24.86 4.77 -2.38
C ARG A 528 -23.38 4.45 -2.54
N ALA A 529 -22.56 5.04 -1.68
CA ALA A 529 -21.15 4.71 -1.59
C ALA A 529 -20.99 3.31 -0.99
N LEU A 530 -20.06 2.50 -1.52
CA LEU A 530 -19.79 1.13 -1.06
C LEU A 530 -18.91 1.07 0.20
N GLY A 531 -18.81 2.18 0.93
CA GLY A 531 -17.80 2.41 1.98
C GLY A 531 -17.17 3.79 1.82
N THR A 532 -16.34 4.18 2.78
CA THR A 532 -15.65 5.48 2.74
C THR A 532 -14.55 5.50 1.69
N ALA A 533 -13.88 4.37 1.51
CA ALA A 533 -12.84 4.18 0.51
C ALA A 533 -13.32 4.56 -0.91
N ASP A 534 -14.58 4.26 -1.23
CA ASP A 534 -15.21 4.61 -2.51
C ASP A 534 -15.33 6.13 -2.72
N GLN A 535 -15.56 6.88 -1.65
CA GLN A 535 -15.64 8.34 -1.69
C GLN A 535 -14.24 8.97 -1.70
N VAL A 536 -13.28 8.40 -0.97
CA VAL A 536 -11.86 8.81 -1.01
C VAL A 536 -11.32 8.68 -2.42
N ARG A 537 -11.54 7.53 -3.08
CA ARG A 537 -11.14 7.29 -4.47
C ARG A 537 -11.63 8.39 -5.40
N ARG A 538 -12.92 8.76 -5.29
CA ARG A 538 -13.51 9.82 -6.10
C ARG A 538 -12.84 11.17 -5.84
N ILE A 539 -12.69 11.57 -4.57
CA ILE A 539 -12.11 12.86 -4.20
C ILE A 539 -10.65 12.95 -4.63
N LYS A 540 -9.87 11.88 -4.43
CA LYS A 540 -8.49 11.80 -4.90
C LYS A 540 -8.40 12.00 -6.41
N ALA A 541 -9.19 11.25 -7.19
CA ALA A 541 -9.22 11.40 -8.63
C ALA A 541 -9.61 12.83 -9.07
N GLU A 542 -10.57 13.46 -8.38
CA GLU A 542 -10.95 14.85 -8.66
C GLU A 542 -9.81 15.85 -8.38
N LEU A 543 -9.10 15.68 -7.27
CA LEU A 543 -7.94 16.51 -6.91
C LEU A 543 -6.79 16.34 -7.91
N GLU A 544 -6.43 15.10 -8.25
CA GLU A 544 -5.36 14.79 -9.20
C GLU A 544 -5.68 15.30 -10.61
N MET A 545 -6.94 15.18 -11.08
CA MET A 545 -7.38 15.76 -12.34
C MET A 545 -7.22 17.29 -12.40
N ARG A 546 -7.16 17.96 -11.24
CA ARG A 546 -6.95 19.41 -11.12
C ARG A 546 -5.48 19.78 -10.85
N GLY A 547 -4.56 18.82 -10.94
CA GLY A 547 -3.13 19.04 -10.71
C GLY A 547 -2.74 19.19 -9.23
N VAL A 548 -3.58 18.71 -8.32
CA VAL A 548 -3.31 18.70 -6.88
C VAL A 548 -2.64 17.40 -6.49
N HIS A 549 -1.54 17.49 -5.77
CA HIS A 549 -0.88 16.34 -5.16
C HIS A 549 -1.62 15.94 -3.88
N VAL A 550 -2.13 14.70 -3.84
CA VAL A 550 -2.78 14.16 -2.64
C VAL A 550 -1.73 13.51 -1.76
N GLN A 551 -1.52 14.10 -0.58
CA GLN A 551 -0.50 13.66 0.36
C GLN A 551 -0.82 12.27 0.91
N SER A 552 0.20 11.42 0.94
CA SER A 552 0.21 10.19 1.72
C SER A 552 0.26 10.48 3.23
N ALA A 553 0.00 9.45 4.04
CA ALA A 553 0.09 9.58 5.49
C ALA A 553 1.51 9.92 5.98
N GLU A 554 2.55 9.42 5.30
CA GLU A 554 3.94 9.74 5.63
C GLU A 554 4.27 11.20 5.34
N GLU A 555 3.83 11.72 4.19
CA GLU A 555 4.04 13.12 3.82
C GLU A 555 3.29 14.04 4.78
N LEU A 556 2.06 13.67 5.15
CA LEU A 556 1.29 14.45 6.11
C LEU A 556 1.95 14.43 7.50
N ARG A 557 2.51 13.30 7.94
CA ARG A 557 3.26 13.23 9.21
C ARG A 557 4.47 14.16 9.20
N ASP A 558 5.19 14.25 8.10
CA ASP A 558 6.30 15.20 7.92
C ASP A 558 5.80 16.64 8.01
N ASP A 559 4.77 16.98 7.22
CA ASP A 559 4.17 18.32 7.18
C ASP A 559 3.57 18.77 8.52
N LEU A 560 3.13 17.81 9.36
CA LEU A 560 2.58 18.06 10.69
C LEU A 560 3.62 17.95 11.81
N GLY A 561 4.87 17.55 11.55
CA GLY A 561 5.84 17.25 12.61
C GLY A 561 5.43 16.07 13.52
N MET A 562 4.63 15.15 12.99
CA MET A 562 4.11 13.94 13.64
C MET A 562 4.83 12.67 13.13
N GLN A 563 6.08 12.82 12.71
CA GLN A 563 6.96 11.71 12.36
C GLN A 563 7.03 10.71 13.51
N LYS A 564 7.09 9.42 13.15
CA LYS A 564 7.35 8.36 14.11
C LYS A 564 8.75 8.48 14.70
N SER A 565 8.96 7.88 15.87
CA SER A 565 10.24 7.94 16.59
C SER A 565 11.39 7.40 15.75
N GLU A 566 11.21 6.29 15.03
CA GLU A 566 12.26 5.71 14.19
C GLU A 566 12.67 6.64 13.03
N ILE A 567 11.72 7.38 12.45
CA ILE A 567 11.98 8.34 11.37
C ILE A 567 12.72 9.57 11.89
N LYS A 568 12.30 10.09 13.05
CA LYS A 568 12.99 11.20 13.72
C LYS A 568 14.43 10.82 14.06
N LEU A 569 14.62 9.62 14.61
CA LEU A 569 15.91 9.09 14.96
C LEU A 569 16.82 8.90 13.74
N PHE A 570 16.30 8.40 12.62
CA PHE A 570 17.07 8.30 11.38
C PHE A 570 17.51 9.67 10.85
N ARG A 571 16.64 10.69 10.86
CA ARG A 571 17.00 12.05 10.42
C ARG A 571 17.98 12.73 11.38
N GLU A 572 17.93 12.41 12.66
CA GLU A 572 18.96 12.82 13.62
C GLU A 572 20.33 12.22 13.26
N ILE A 573 20.37 10.91 12.96
CA ILE A 573 21.57 10.21 12.48
C ILE A 573 22.10 10.86 11.19
N GLU A 574 21.22 11.12 10.22
CA GLU A 574 21.58 11.81 8.98
C GLU A 574 22.22 13.16 9.25
N ASN A 575 21.62 13.98 10.11
CA ASN A 575 22.16 15.30 10.47
C ASN A 575 23.55 15.19 11.10
N ILE A 576 23.74 14.24 12.02
CA ILE A 576 25.03 13.99 12.71
C ILE A 576 26.11 13.53 11.72
N LEU A 577 25.76 12.66 10.77
CA LEU A 577 26.72 12.06 9.83
C LEU A 577 26.92 12.88 8.56
N SER A 578 26.04 13.86 8.27
CA SER A 578 26.14 14.71 7.08
C SER A 578 27.52 15.36 6.85
N PRO A 579 28.30 15.76 7.87
CA PRO A 579 29.64 16.31 7.64
C PRO A 579 30.64 15.30 7.05
N LEU A 580 30.43 14.00 7.28
CA LEU A 580 31.29 12.91 6.78
C LEU A 580 31.00 12.54 5.32
N SER A 581 29.93 13.09 4.72
CA SER A 581 29.55 12.80 3.33
C SER A 581 30.66 13.08 2.32
N LYS A 582 31.51 14.07 2.59
CA LYS A 582 32.63 14.46 1.72
C LYS A 582 33.77 13.44 1.68
N ASP A 583 33.87 12.59 2.69
CA ASP A 583 34.95 11.62 2.85
C ASP A 583 34.61 10.25 2.21
N ILE A 584 33.40 10.11 1.67
CA ILE A 584 32.89 8.84 1.08
C ILE A 584 33.75 8.28 -0.05
N PRO A 585 34.30 9.08 -0.99
CA PRO A 585 35.10 8.55 -2.10
C PRO A 585 36.34 7.80 -1.65
N ASN A 586 36.93 8.26 -0.54
CA ASN A 586 38.14 7.71 -0.01
C ASN A 586 37.82 6.98 1.30
N THR A 587 37.67 5.66 1.21
CA THR A 587 37.38 4.82 2.39
C THR A 587 38.42 4.95 3.50
N SER A 588 39.67 5.31 3.17
CA SER A 588 40.73 5.57 4.15
C SER A 588 40.58 6.91 4.89
N SER A 589 39.79 7.86 4.35
CA SER A 589 39.48 9.11 5.04
C SER A 589 38.26 9.03 5.95
N LEU A 590 37.38 8.03 5.78
CA LEU A 590 36.26 7.83 6.69
C LEU A 590 36.78 7.51 8.11
N PRO A 591 36.17 8.07 9.17
CA PRO A 591 36.49 7.70 10.54
C PRO A 591 36.26 6.19 10.78
N SER A 592 37.00 5.61 11.72
CA SER A 592 36.75 4.24 12.17
C SER A 592 35.33 4.09 12.73
N ALA A 593 34.81 2.87 12.72
CA ALA A 593 33.48 2.57 13.24
C ALA A 593 33.29 3.05 14.69
N ASP A 594 34.33 2.95 15.53
CA ASP A 594 34.27 3.46 16.92
C ASP A 594 34.09 4.98 16.99
N LYS A 595 34.72 5.74 16.09
CA LYS A 595 34.52 7.19 16.01
C LYS A 595 33.13 7.54 15.50
N ILE A 596 32.62 6.80 14.52
CA ILE A 596 31.24 6.98 14.02
C ILE A 596 30.25 6.68 15.15
N LEU A 597 30.44 5.60 15.90
CA LEU A 597 29.58 5.23 17.04
C LEU A 597 29.65 6.26 18.17
N GLU A 598 30.81 6.86 18.43
CA GLU A 598 30.94 7.96 19.41
C GLU A 598 30.14 9.19 18.99
N LEU A 599 30.10 9.51 17.68
CA LEU A 599 29.23 10.58 17.17
C LEU A 599 27.74 10.26 17.36
N LEU A 600 27.38 8.96 17.32
CA LEU A 600 26.01 8.47 17.40
C LEU A 600 25.58 8.06 18.82
N LYS A 601 26.34 8.42 19.86
CA LYS A 601 26.04 7.99 21.24
C LYS A 601 24.64 8.36 21.73
N GLU A 602 24.13 9.54 21.37
CA GLU A 602 22.80 9.99 21.78
C GLU A 602 21.70 9.20 21.02
N PRO A 603 21.77 9.06 19.68
CA PRO A 603 20.92 8.11 18.95
C PRO A 603 20.95 6.67 19.49
N ILE A 604 22.12 6.16 19.88
CA ILE A 604 22.27 4.82 20.45
C ILE A 604 21.50 4.70 21.78
N ALA A 605 21.60 5.69 22.65
CA ALA A 605 20.85 5.71 23.91
C ALA A 605 19.32 5.74 23.67
N GLN A 606 18.86 6.46 22.64
CA GLN A 606 17.44 6.44 22.25
C GLN A 606 17.01 5.05 21.73
N TYR A 607 17.86 4.39 20.94
CA TYR A 607 17.60 3.02 20.48
C TYR A 607 17.61 2.00 21.62
N GLU A 608 18.48 2.14 22.61
CA GLU A 608 18.51 1.26 23.78
C GLU A 608 17.16 1.24 24.51
N VAL A 609 16.52 2.41 24.68
CA VAL A 609 15.17 2.51 25.25
C VAL A 609 14.14 1.77 24.37
N LEU A 610 14.23 1.88 23.05
CA LEU A 610 13.35 1.15 22.13
C LEU A 610 13.57 -0.37 22.22
N GLU A 611 14.82 -0.82 22.33
CA GLU A 611 15.16 -2.23 22.47
C GLU A 611 14.70 -2.79 23.82
N ASP A 612 14.79 -2.01 24.90
CA ASP A 612 14.26 -2.38 26.22
C ASP A 612 12.74 -2.56 26.20
N LEU A 613 12.01 -1.63 25.59
CA LEU A 613 10.55 -1.74 25.42
C LEU A 613 10.17 -2.99 24.62
N PHE A 614 10.91 -3.27 23.55
CA PHE A 614 10.72 -4.48 22.76
C PHE A 614 10.95 -5.75 23.60
N ILE A 615 12.01 -5.79 24.42
CA ILE A 615 12.30 -6.93 25.28
C ILE A 615 11.18 -7.13 26.30
N ASP A 616 10.76 -6.06 26.96
CA ASP A 616 9.71 -6.12 27.97
C ASP A 616 8.38 -6.60 27.35
N ASP A 617 8.01 -6.12 26.16
CA ASP A 617 6.85 -6.59 25.40
C ASP A 617 6.94 -8.08 25.06
N VAL A 618 8.11 -8.56 24.60
CA VAL A 618 8.33 -9.99 24.32
C VAL A 618 8.18 -10.80 25.59
N MET A 619 8.82 -10.39 26.68
CA MET A 619 8.83 -11.15 27.93
C MET A 619 7.45 -11.20 28.59
N ASP A 620 6.66 -10.12 28.54
CA ASP A 620 5.27 -10.11 29.02
C ASP A 620 4.41 -11.09 28.20
N ARG A 621 4.56 -11.06 26.88
CA ARG A 621 3.75 -11.86 25.97
C ARG A 621 4.05 -13.36 26.04
N ILE A 622 5.30 -13.74 26.31
CA ILE A 622 5.72 -15.15 26.29
C ILE A 622 5.67 -15.82 27.66
N LYS A 623 5.27 -15.11 28.73
CA LYS A 623 5.29 -15.61 30.11
C LYS A 623 4.61 -16.97 30.28
N ASP A 624 3.52 -17.18 29.54
CA ASP A 624 2.73 -18.42 29.54
C ASP A 624 2.77 -19.14 28.17
N PHE A 625 3.81 -18.92 27.36
CA PHE A 625 3.90 -19.46 26.01
C PHE A 625 4.25 -20.96 26.01
N ASP A 626 3.37 -21.79 25.44
CA ASP A 626 3.53 -23.25 25.34
C ASP A 626 3.68 -23.77 23.89
N GLY A 627 3.81 -22.86 22.93
CA GLY A 627 3.87 -23.16 21.50
C GLY A 627 5.16 -23.83 20.99
N SER A 628 5.22 -24.01 19.68
CA SER A 628 6.40 -24.46 18.94
C SER A 628 7.49 -23.38 18.85
N PRO A 629 8.76 -23.78 18.61
CA PRO A 629 9.83 -22.80 18.35
C PRO A 629 9.52 -21.87 17.17
N GLU A 630 8.84 -22.38 16.14
CA GLU A 630 8.38 -21.61 15.00
C GLU A 630 7.36 -20.52 15.38
N GLU A 631 6.38 -20.85 16.23
CA GLU A 631 5.40 -19.89 16.75
C GLU A 631 6.06 -18.85 17.66
N LEU A 632 7.01 -19.25 18.51
CA LEU A 632 7.76 -18.31 19.35
C LEU A 632 8.57 -17.32 18.51
N ALA A 633 9.26 -17.82 17.49
CA ALA A 633 10.01 -16.98 16.57
C ALA A 633 9.08 -16.03 15.78
N GLN A 634 7.87 -16.48 15.45
CA GLN A 634 6.86 -15.64 14.82
C GLN A 634 6.41 -14.50 15.75
N GLU A 635 6.08 -14.81 17.01
CA GLU A 635 5.69 -13.81 18.01
C GLU A 635 6.80 -12.75 18.19
N VAL A 636 8.06 -13.17 18.32
CA VAL A 636 9.21 -12.26 18.44
C VAL A 636 9.31 -11.31 17.25
N LYS A 637 9.15 -11.80 16.01
CA LYS A 637 9.20 -10.96 14.80
C LYS A 637 8.05 -9.96 14.76
N GLU A 638 6.85 -10.39 15.16
CA GLU A 638 5.68 -9.52 15.19
C GLU A 638 5.85 -8.39 16.19
N ILE A 639 6.32 -8.70 17.40
CA ILE A 639 6.60 -7.69 18.43
C ILE A 639 7.74 -6.77 18.01
N ALA A 640 8.79 -7.30 17.38
CA ALA A 640 9.89 -6.50 16.84
C ALA A 640 9.37 -5.49 15.81
N SER A 641 8.58 -5.95 14.83
CA SER A 641 7.98 -5.09 13.80
C SER A 641 7.06 -4.02 14.40
N ARG A 642 6.23 -4.35 15.41
CA ARG A 642 5.37 -3.38 16.12
C ARG A 642 6.16 -2.31 16.85
N ASN A 643 7.30 -2.67 17.44
CA ASN A 643 8.21 -1.76 18.14
C ASN A 643 9.19 -1.04 17.19
N GLY A 644 9.10 -1.26 15.88
CA GLY A 644 10.03 -0.69 14.90
C GLY A 644 11.44 -1.31 14.94
N ILE A 645 11.64 -2.41 15.66
CA ILE A 645 12.89 -3.16 15.73
C ILE A 645 13.03 -4.06 14.50
N ALA A 646 14.22 -4.03 13.91
CA ALA A 646 14.54 -4.77 12.70
C ALA A 646 15.37 -6.03 13.01
N ILE A 647 14.78 -7.21 12.83
CA ILE A 647 15.55 -8.47 12.81
C ILE A 647 16.00 -8.71 11.36
N ARG A 648 17.18 -8.19 11.02
CA ARG A 648 17.66 -8.15 9.64
C ARG A 648 18.21 -9.50 9.16
N TYR A 649 17.65 -10.04 8.08
CA TYR A 649 18.06 -11.31 7.50
C TYR A 649 19.15 -11.13 6.44
N PHE A 650 20.40 -11.38 6.79
CA PHE A 650 21.50 -11.45 5.84
C PHE A 650 21.77 -12.88 5.39
N LEU A 651 22.25 -13.05 4.16
CA LEU A 651 22.66 -14.38 3.71
C LEU A 651 23.94 -14.82 4.42
N GLU A 652 24.82 -13.86 4.70
CA GLU A 652 26.07 -14.07 5.45
C GLU A 652 25.87 -14.15 6.96
N GLU A 653 24.64 -14.04 7.48
CA GLU A 653 24.33 -14.27 8.90
C GLU A 653 24.74 -15.69 9.35
N ALA A 654 24.75 -16.65 8.41
CA ALA A 654 25.25 -18.01 8.63
C ALA A 654 26.71 -18.05 9.12
N ASP A 655 27.53 -17.04 8.83
CA ASP A 655 28.95 -16.97 9.22
C ASP A 655 29.14 -16.83 10.75
N ARG A 656 28.11 -16.40 11.49
CA ARG A 656 28.13 -16.28 12.97
C ARG A 656 27.81 -17.59 13.69
N TYR A 657 27.21 -18.57 13.01
CA TYR A 657 26.80 -19.81 13.65
C TYR A 657 28.00 -20.73 13.91
N LYS A 658 27.88 -21.62 14.91
CA LYS A 658 28.96 -22.55 15.30
C LYS A 658 29.43 -23.47 14.16
N SER A 659 28.61 -23.72 13.14
CA SER A 659 28.97 -24.58 12.00
C SER A 659 28.38 -24.06 10.69
N PRO A 660 28.90 -22.95 10.14
CA PRO A 660 28.31 -22.26 8.98
C PRO A 660 28.10 -23.18 7.77
N LYS A 661 29.05 -24.09 7.51
CA LYS A 661 29.00 -25.05 6.40
C LYS A 661 27.86 -26.08 6.49
N ARG A 662 27.34 -26.33 7.70
CA ARG A 662 26.26 -27.29 7.96
C ARG A 662 24.92 -26.62 8.20
N PHE A 663 24.90 -25.29 8.31
CA PHE A 663 23.68 -24.55 8.58
C PHE A 663 22.81 -24.50 7.32
N ASP A 664 21.54 -24.90 7.45
CA ASP A 664 20.56 -24.74 6.39
C ASP A 664 19.85 -23.39 6.53
N THR A 665 20.14 -22.48 5.60
CA THR A 665 19.54 -21.13 5.56
C THR A 665 18.02 -21.17 5.36
N SER A 666 17.43 -22.29 4.96
CA SER A 666 15.97 -22.46 4.87
C SER A 666 15.27 -22.30 6.23
N HIS A 667 16.01 -22.45 7.34
CA HIS A 667 15.50 -22.35 8.71
C HIS A 667 15.79 -21.00 9.39
N MET A 668 16.39 -20.04 8.69
CA MET A 668 16.82 -18.76 9.27
C MET A 668 15.68 -17.99 9.96
N TYR A 669 14.46 -18.04 9.41
CA TYR A 669 13.29 -17.33 9.97
C TYR A 669 12.82 -17.82 11.33
N THR A 670 13.20 -19.03 11.71
CA THR A 670 12.92 -19.57 13.04
C THR A 670 14.09 -19.32 13.96
N VAL A 671 15.32 -19.64 13.53
CA VAL A 671 16.46 -19.63 14.45
C VAL A 671 16.99 -18.22 14.74
N GLN A 672 16.88 -17.29 13.79
CA GLN A 672 17.47 -15.97 13.94
C GLN A 672 16.74 -15.11 14.98
N PRO A 673 15.39 -15.01 14.99
CA PRO A 673 14.69 -14.29 16.06
C PRO A 673 14.98 -14.85 17.46
N LEU A 674 15.10 -16.17 17.58
CA LEU A 674 15.42 -16.81 18.86
C LEU A 674 16.85 -16.49 19.31
N ASN A 675 17.83 -16.50 18.41
CA ASN A 675 19.20 -16.08 18.73
C ASN A 675 19.29 -14.56 18.99
N PHE A 676 18.49 -13.75 18.31
CA PHE A 676 18.39 -12.31 18.58
C PHE A 676 17.91 -12.07 20.02
N MET A 677 16.90 -12.81 20.49
CA MET A 677 16.46 -12.71 21.89
C MET A 677 17.54 -13.15 22.88
N ARG A 678 18.28 -14.23 22.59
CA ARG A 678 19.42 -14.65 23.42
C ARG A 678 20.49 -13.55 23.52
N GLU A 679 20.72 -12.86 22.41
CA GLU A 679 21.69 -11.78 22.32
C GLU A 679 21.32 -10.59 23.21
N VAL A 680 20.11 -10.05 23.02
CA VAL A 680 19.66 -8.85 23.75
C VAL A 680 19.45 -9.10 25.24
N LEU A 681 19.03 -10.31 25.63
CA LEU A 681 18.85 -10.70 27.03
C LEU A 681 20.18 -10.96 27.73
N SER A 682 21.11 -11.64 27.06
CA SER A 682 22.44 -11.90 27.61
C SER A 682 23.24 -10.63 27.87
N GLU A 683 23.08 -9.60 27.04
CA GLU A 683 23.74 -8.30 27.25
C GLU A 683 23.17 -7.53 28.46
N ARG A 684 21.97 -7.90 28.93
CA ARG A 684 21.28 -7.31 30.08
C ARG A 684 21.29 -8.21 31.32
N ASP A 685 22.11 -9.26 31.31
CA ASP A 685 22.15 -10.28 32.37
C ASP A 685 20.76 -10.89 32.71
N ARG A 686 19.88 -11.02 31.70
CA ARG A 686 18.55 -11.63 31.82
C ARG A 686 18.56 -13.10 31.36
N GLU A 687 17.63 -13.91 31.87
CA GLU A 687 17.54 -15.34 31.56
C GLU A 687 17.19 -15.61 30.08
N THR A 688 17.90 -16.56 29.44
CA THR A 688 17.70 -16.95 28.03
C THR A 688 17.03 -18.32 27.85
N ASP A 689 16.67 -18.99 28.95
CA ASP A 689 16.29 -20.41 28.97
C ASP A 689 15.12 -20.75 28.04
N VAL A 690 14.12 -19.88 27.94
CA VAL A 690 12.96 -20.08 27.05
C VAL A 690 13.43 -20.22 25.58
N PHE A 691 14.31 -19.31 25.15
CA PHE A 691 14.83 -19.29 23.78
C PHE A 691 15.87 -20.40 23.54
N ASP A 692 16.71 -20.69 24.53
CA ASP A 692 17.65 -21.81 24.47
C ASP A 692 16.92 -23.16 24.33
N ASN A 693 15.85 -23.37 25.11
CA ASN A 693 15.03 -24.57 25.03
C ASN A 693 14.29 -24.67 23.69
N ALA A 694 13.77 -23.56 23.17
CA ALA A 694 13.16 -23.51 21.85
C ALA A 694 14.15 -23.89 20.74
N LEU A 695 15.38 -23.35 20.77
CA LEU A 695 16.44 -23.72 19.82
C LEU A 695 16.85 -25.19 19.95
N ARG A 696 16.97 -25.74 21.17
CA ARG A 696 17.25 -27.17 21.39
C ARG A 696 16.17 -28.04 20.79
N LYS A 697 14.90 -27.73 21.08
CA LYS A 697 13.72 -28.43 20.54
C LYS A 697 13.73 -28.39 19.01
N PHE A 698 13.91 -27.21 18.41
CA PHE A 698 13.99 -27.04 16.96
C PHE A 698 15.14 -27.85 16.34
N SER A 699 16.34 -27.75 16.92
CA SER A 699 17.52 -28.51 16.49
C SER A 699 17.27 -30.02 16.49
N LEU A 700 16.64 -30.55 17.54
CA LEU A 700 16.31 -31.97 17.66
C LEU A 700 15.29 -32.39 16.59
N THR A 701 14.23 -31.59 16.41
CA THR A 701 13.18 -31.87 15.42
C THR A 701 13.68 -31.85 13.98
N LYS A 702 14.61 -30.94 13.64
CA LYS A 702 15.14 -30.80 12.28
C LYS A 702 16.45 -31.57 12.03
N GLY A 703 17.01 -32.23 13.05
CA GLY A 703 18.29 -32.94 12.93
C GLY A 703 19.51 -32.04 12.70
N LEU A 704 19.46 -30.78 13.16
CA LEU A 704 20.49 -29.76 12.90
C LEU A 704 21.60 -29.74 13.97
N PHE A 705 21.41 -30.42 15.10
CA PHE A 705 22.33 -30.42 16.25
C PHE A 705 22.74 -28.99 16.68
N SER A 706 23.96 -28.78 17.20
CA SER A 706 24.42 -27.47 17.67
C SER A 706 24.63 -26.40 16.58
N SER A 707 24.22 -26.63 15.33
CA SER A 707 24.42 -25.67 14.23
C SER A 707 23.49 -24.46 14.28
N VAL A 708 22.41 -24.52 15.06
CA VAL A 708 21.39 -23.44 15.19
C VAL A 708 21.73 -22.41 16.28
N PHE A 709 22.82 -22.60 17.02
CA PHE A 709 23.26 -21.70 18.08
C PHE A 709 24.34 -20.74 17.57
N ILE A 710 24.14 -19.46 17.84
CA ILE A 710 25.20 -18.45 17.80
C ILE A 710 25.93 -18.49 19.15
N PRO A 711 27.26 -18.68 19.18
CA PRO A 711 28.03 -18.62 20.43
C PRO A 711 28.11 -17.18 20.94
N SER A 712 28.28 -16.98 22.25
CA SER A 712 28.24 -15.65 22.86
C SER A 712 29.32 -14.70 22.35
N ASN A 713 30.48 -15.20 21.95
CA ASN A 713 31.54 -14.40 21.30
C ASN A 713 31.20 -13.99 19.85
N GLN A 714 30.04 -14.38 19.35
CA GLN A 714 29.51 -14.00 18.03
C GLN A 714 28.19 -13.23 18.15
N PHE A 715 27.76 -12.89 19.36
CA PHE A 715 26.66 -11.96 19.61
C PHE A 715 27.03 -10.58 19.08
N LYS A 716 26.12 -9.93 18.34
CA LYS A 716 26.29 -8.51 18.06
C LYS A 716 26.09 -7.77 19.39
N ASN A 717 26.80 -6.69 19.59
CA ASN A 717 26.55 -5.80 20.73
C ASN A 717 25.48 -4.77 20.34
N MET A 718 25.02 -4.00 21.33
CA MET A 718 24.07 -2.90 21.13
C MET A 718 24.44 -2.00 19.93
N ASN A 719 25.71 -1.61 19.81
CA ASN A 719 26.18 -0.72 18.76
C ASN A 719 25.96 -1.29 17.34
N LEU A 720 26.27 -2.57 17.12
CA LEU A 720 26.06 -3.18 15.80
C LEU A 720 24.58 -3.43 15.53
N ARG A 721 23.76 -3.76 16.55
CA ARG A 721 22.30 -3.85 16.39
C ARG A 721 21.66 -2.50 16.07
N PHE A 722 22.11 -1.43 16.71
CA PHE A 722 21.69 -0.07 16.40
C PHE A 722 21.98 0.31 14.94
N LEU A 723 23.18 0.00 14.43
CA LEU A 723 23.51 0.26 13.02
C LEU A 723 22.61 -0.55 12.06
N ASP A 724 22.31 -1.81 12.40
CA ASP A 724 21.36 -2.63 11.65
C ASP A 724 19.95 -2.01 11.65
N PHE A 725 19.48 -1.52 12.81
CA PHE A 725 18.21 -0.80 12.94
C PHE A 725 18.18 0.47 12.08
N ALA A 726 19.21 1.31 12.17
CA ALA A 726 19.29 2.58 11.43
C ALA A 726 19.20 2.33 9.91
N THR A 727 19.94 1.34 9.40
CA THR A 727 19.95 1.01 7.97
C THR A 727 18.71 0.25 7.48
N PHE A 728 17.83 -0.21 8.38
CA PHE A 728 16.57 -0.86 8.04
C PHE A 728 15.35 0.06 8.22
N THR A 729 15.55 1.27 8.74
CA THR A 729 14.45 2.20 9.01
C THR A 729 13.71 2.61 7.72
N SER A 730 14.42 2.71 6.60
CA SER A 730 13.86 2.98 5.27
C SER A 730 13.24 1.75 4.62
N SER A 731 12.11 1.94 3.91
CA SER A 731 11.50 0.90 3.07
C SER A 731 11.27 -0.40 3.83
N ARG A 732 10.32 -0.42 4.76
CA ARG A 732 9.97 -1.64 5.50
C ARG A 732 8.57 -2.10 5.13
N TYR A 733 8.27 -3.38 5.31
CA TYR A 733 6.89 -3.81 5.19
C TYR A 733 6.04 -3.37 6.39
N ASN A 734 4.75 -3.22 6.17
CA ASN A 734 3.75 -3.37 7.23
C ASN A 734 3.64 -4.85 7.68
N MET A 735 2.88 -5.11 8.74
CA MET A 735 2.82 -6.45 9.37
C MET A 735 2.36 -7.56 8.42
N ASP A 736 1.33 -7.29 7.61
CA ASP A 736 0.80 -8.25 6.65
C ASP A 736 1.53 -8.22 5.29
N ARG A 737 2.57 -7.39 5.14
CA ARG A 737 3.43 -7.22 3.95
C ARG A 737 2.66 -6.83 2.68
N THR A 738 1.53 -6.14 2.83
CA THR A 738 0.75 -5.58 1.72
C THR A 738 1.26 -4.22 1.25
N GLU A 739 2.06 -3.52 2.06
CA GLU A 739 2.57 -2.16 1.77
C GLU A 739 4.04 -2.00 2.16
N VAL A 740 4.74 -1.11 1.44
CA VAL A 740 6.08 -0.63 1.80
C VAL A 740 5.96 0.76 2.43
N MET A 741 6.48 0.88 3.63
CA MET A 741 6.45 2.05 4.51
C MET A 741 7.83 2.70 4.60
N ASN A 742 7.88 3.91 5.15
CA ASN A 742 9.07 4.71 5.40
C ASN A 742 9.88 4.95 4.11
N THR A 743 9.18 5.29 3.04
CA THR A 743 9.79 5.41 1.70
C THR A 743 10.27 6.83 1.40
N LEU A 744 9.75 7.83 2.12
CA LEU A 744 10.07 9.24 1.91
C LEU A 744 11.47 9.61 2.35
N ILE A 745 12.01 9.00 3.41
CA ILE A 745 13.36 9.33 3.90
C ILE A 745 14.47 9.05 2.87
N ARG A 746 14.16 8.29 1.82
CA ARG A 746 15.07 8.08 0.68
C ARG A 746 15.25 9.32 -0.19
N GLN A 747 14.30 10.25 -0.12
CA GLN A 747 14.35 11.54 -0.80
C GLN A 747 15.15 12.57 0.00
N ASP A 748 15.52 12.27 1.25
CA ASP A 748 16.34 13.17 2.05
C ASP A 748 17.73 13.31 1.40
N LYS A 749 18.22 14.55 1.31
CA LYS A 749 19.41 14.90 0.51
C LYS A 749 20.64 14.07 0.87
N ASN A 750 20.85 13.77 2.16
CA ASN A 750 22.03 13.03 2.60
C ASN A 750 21.72 11.55 2.86
N TYR A 751 20.56 11.03 2.45
CA TYR A 751 20.16 9.64 2.67
C TYR A 751 21.23 8.65 2.21
N SER A 752 21.61 8.68 0.93
CA SER A 752 22.60 7.76 0.36
C SER A 752 23.97 7.88 1.04
N SER A 753 24.40 9.11 1.35
CA SER A 753 25.67 9.36 2.03
C SER A 753 25.68 8.81 3.47
N THR A 754 24.56 8.98 4.19
CA THR A 754 24.36 8.46 5.55
C THR A 754 24.38 6.93 5.53
N MET A 755 23.67 6.32 4.58
CA MET A 755 23.65 4.87 4.42
C MET A 755 25.06 4.32 4.11
N ALA A 756 25.84 4.98 3.25
CA ALA A 756 27.22 4.58 2.96
C ALA A 756 28.12 4.62 4.21
N VAL A 757 28.03 5.67 5.03
CA VAL A 757 28.77 5.80 6.29
C VAL A 757 28.35 4.72 7.29
N LEU A 758 27.04 4.50 7.47
CA LEU A 758 26.52 3.44 8.34
C LEU A 758 27.00 2.05 7.90
N PHE A 759 26.94 1.73 6.60
CA PHE A 759 27.45 0.45 6.09
C PHE A 759 28.97 0.32 6.21
N SER A 760 29.73 1.41 6.21
CA SER A 760 31.16 1.38 6.52
C SER A 760 31.42 0.98 7.98
N ALA A 761 30.63 1.48 8.93
CA ALA A 761 30.72 1.07 10.34
C ALA A 761 30.27 -0.39 10.55
N ILE A 762 29.16 -0.80 9.90
CA ILE A 762 28.68 -2.19 9.92
C ILE A 762 29.75 -3.13 9.34
N GLU A 763 30.38 -2.75 8.23
CA GLU A 763 31.44 -3.51 7.58
C GLU A 763 32.58 -3.81 8.55
N GLU A 764 33.16 -2.79 9.20
CA GLU A 764 34.27 -2.95 10.15
C GLU A 764 33.91 -3.88 11.31
N LYS A 765 32.74 -3.65 11.95
CA LYS A 765 32.28 -4.46 13.10
C LYS A 765 31.95 -5.89 12.72
N THR A 766 31.39 -6.10 11.54
CA THR A 766 31.04 -7.44 11.05
C THR A 766 32.28 -8.24 10.65
N LYS A 767 33.28 -7.59 10.04
CA LYS A 767 34.59 -8.21 9.77
C LYS A 767 35.29 -8.65 11.06
N ALA A 768 35.23 -7.83 12.12
CA ALA A 768 35.78 -8.21 13.42
C ALA A 768 35.12 -9.50 13.97
N LEU A 769 33.79 -9.57 14.01
CA LEU A 769 33.08 -10.79 14.40
C LEU A 769 33.44 -11.99 13.52
N ARG A 770 33.47 -11.78 12.20
CA ARG A 770 33.79 -12.84 11.23
C ARG A 770 35.21 -13.39 11.40
N ASN A 771 36.18 -12.53 11.72
CA ASN A 771 37.58 -12.93 11.94
C ASN A 771 37.73 -13.88 13.15
N GLU A 772 36.83 -13.78 14.12
CA GLU A 772 36.76 -14.65 15.30
C GLU A 772 35.89 -15.89 15.08
N SER A 773 35.24 -16.00 13.93
CA SER A 773 34.29 -17.07 13.62
C SER A 773 34.95 -18.24 12.88
N SER A 774 34.15 -19.30 12.65
CA SER A 774 34.56 -20.46 11.84
C SER A 774 34.18 -20.33 10.36
N ALA A 775 33.85 -19.12 9.91
CA ALA A 775 33.47 -18.85 8.54
C ALA A 775 34.58 -19.19 7.54
N THR A 776 34.18 -19.53 6.31
CA THR A 776 35.15 -19.91 5.29
C THR A 776 35.90 -18.67 4.81
N LYS A 777 37.24 -18.68 4.86
CA LYS A 777 38.04 -17.57 4.34
C LYS A 777 37.73 -17.32 2.86
N LYS A 778 37.53 -16.05 2.51
CA LYS A 778 37.30 -15.62 1.14
C LYS A 778 38.62 -15.53 0.37
N GLN A 779 38.58 -15.61 -0.96
CA GLN A 779 39.76 -15.67 -1.83
C GLN A 779 39.91 -14.40 -2.68
N LEU A 780 41.15 -14.04 -3.01
CA LEU A 780 41.48 -12.93 -3.92
C LEU A 780 41.15 -13.30 -5.38
N GLY A 781 40.89 -12.29 -6.20
CA GLY A 781 40.57 -12.44 -7.63
C GLY A 781 39.11 -12.84 -7.92
N VAL A 782 38.64 -12.46 -9.10
CA VAL A 782 37.33 -12.83 -9.65
C VAL A 782 37.36 -14.22 -10.27
N ILE A 783 36.21 -14.89 -10.34
CA ILE A 783 36.08 -16.19 -11.02
C ILE A 783 35.03 -16.11 -12.11
N TRP A 784 35.40 -16.50 -13.33
CA TRP A 784 34.46 -16.64 -14.44
C TRP A 784 33.99 -18.07 -14.59
N TYR A 785 32.67 -18.27 -14.76
CA TYR A 785 32.08 -19.56 -15.06
C TYR A 785 31.33 -19.53 -16.40
N LYS A 786 31.58 -20.52 -17.24
CA LYS A 786 30.79 -20.81 -18.45
C LYS A 786 29.80 -21.92 -18.16
N ALA A 787 28.51 -21.66 -18.41
CA ALA A 787 27.48 -22.69 -18.34
C ALA A 787 27.53 -23.54 -19.61
N VAL A 788 27.72 -24.84 -19.45
CA VAL A 788 27.76 -25.83 -20.53
C VAL A 788 26.54 -26.73 -20.39
N ILE A 789 25.59 -26.61 -21.33
CA ILE A 789 24.49 -27.56 -21.46
C ILE A 789 25.04 -28.78 -22.18
N GLN A 790 24.89 -29.96 -21.58
CA GLN A 790 25.10 -31.20 -22.32
C GLN A 790 23.85 -31.44 -23.15
N ASN A 791 23.99 -31.54 -24.48
CA ASN A 791 22.90 -32.03 -25.33
C ASN A 791 22.53 -33.42 -24.83
N THR A 792 21.39 -33.52 -24.16
CA THR A 792 20.75 -34.79 -23.85
C THR A 792 19.60 -34.94 -24.84
N ASP A 793 19.59 -36.03 -25.60
CA ASP A 793 18.52 -36.35 -26.56
C ASP A 793 17.14 -36.50 -25.87
N ASP A 794 17.12 -36.59 -24.54
CA ASP A 794 15.92 -36.70 -23.71
C ASP A 794 15.41 -35.31 -23.26
N VAL A 795 14.58 -34.68 -24.09
CA VAL A 795 13.94 -33.36 -23.83
C VAL A 795 13.14 -33.35 -22.51
N SER A 796 12.73 -34.53 -22.01
CA SER A 796 11.97 -34.65 -20.76
C SER A 796 12.83 -34.50 -19.50
N LYS A 797 14.15 -34.76 -19.60
CA LYS A 797 15.09 -34.62 -18.48
C LYS A 797 15.95 -33.39 -18.70
N ARG A 798 15.49 -32.25 -18.20
CA ARG A 798 16.31 -31.02 -18.17
C ARG A 798 17.59 -31.27 -17.38
N ALA A 799 18.70 -31.51 -18.08
CA ALA A 799 20.00 -31.63 -17.47
C ALA A 799 20.36 -30.30 -16.81
N LYS A 800 20.77 -30.32 -15.53
CA LYS A 800 21.33 -29.13 -14.88
C LYS A 800 22.61 -28.74 -15.63
N PRO A 801 22.80 -27.45 -15.97
CA PRO A 801 24.01 -27.00 -16.64
C PRO A 801 25.23 -27.32 -15.78
N ARG A 802 26.30 -27.79 -16.45
CA ARG A 802 27.60 -27.95 -15.81
C ARG A 802 28.37 -26.65 -15.94
N PHE A 803 28.95 -26.20 -14.83
CA PHE A 803 29.75 -24.99 -14.81
C PHE A 803 31.23 -25.35 -14.94
N LYS A 804 31.91 -24.73 -15.90
CA LYS A 804 33.37 -24.79 -16.04
C LYS A 804 33.95 -23.41 -15.76
N GLU A 805 35.07 -23.35 -15.06
CA GLU A 805 35.82 -22.10 -14.95
C GLU A 805 36.34 -21.71 -16.33
N ALA A 806 36.27 -20.41 -16.62
CA ALA A 806 36.59 -19.83 -17.90
C ALA A 806 37.75 -18.83 -17.76
N LYS A 807 38.56 -18.71 -18.80
CA LYS A 807 39.63 -17.71 -18.90
C LYS A 807 39.11 -16.45 -19.59
N SER A 808 39.85 -15.34 -19.48
CA SER A 808 39.52 -14.09 -20.20
C SER A 808 39.38 -14.28 -21.72
N SER A 809 40.20 -15.15 -22.33
CA SER A 809 40.06 -15.49 -23.76
C SER A 809 38.73 -16.19 -24.09
N ASP A 810 38.17 -16.96 -23.15
CA ASP A 810 36.87 -17.61 -23.34
C ASP A 810 35.73 -16.57 -23.32
N LEU A 811 35.92 -15.48 -22.58
CA LEU A 811 34.94 -14.39 -22.44
C LEU A 811 34.80 -13.59 -23.74
N GLN A 812 35.91 -13.17 -24.35
CA GLN A 812 35.86 -12.43 -25.61
C GLN A 812 35.26 -13.29 -26.73
N ASN A 813 35.68 -14.57 -26.82
CA ASN A 813 35.08 -15.53 -27.75
C ASN A 813 33.57 -15.75 -27.49
N HIS A 814 33.15 -15.73 -26.22
CA HIS A 814 31.74 -15.88 -25.85
C HIS A 814 30.90 -14.66 -26.24
N ILE A 815 31.44 -13.46 -26.08
CA ILE A 815 30.79 -12.22 -26.50
C ILE A 815 30.65 -12.18 -28.03
N GLY A 816 31.70 -12.51 -28.78
CA GLY A 816 31.65 -12.58 -30.25
C GLY A 816 30.72 -13.66 -30.81
N GLN A 817 30.28 -14.60 -29.98
CA GLN A 817 29.22 -15.57 -30.31
C GLN A 817 27.81 -15.05 -29.95
N GLY A 818 27.68 -13.79 -29.54
CA GLY A 818 26.44 -13.20 -29.05
C GLY A 818 26.00 -13.76 -27.69
N GLY A 819 26.92 -14.22 -26.86
CA GLY A 819 26.62 -14.78 -25.55
C GLY A 819 26.25 -13.74 -24.50
N TRP A 820 25.48 -14.16 -23.48
CA TRP A 820 25.10 -13.30 -22.34
C TRP A 820 26.13 -13.38 -21.21
N VAL A 821 26.36 -12.26 -20.51
CA VAL A 821 27.20 -12.17 -19.32
C VAL A 821 26.37 -11.81 -18.09
N VAL A 822 26.39 -12.68 -17.08
CA VAL A 822 25.74 -12.44 -15.79
C VAL A 822 26.66 -11.61 -14.91
N VAL A 823 26.22 -10.41 -14.58
CA VAL A 823 26.93 -9.55 -13.64
C VAL A 823 26.70 -10.03 -12.19
N PRO A 824 27.70 -9.90 -11.31
CA PRO A 824 27.64 -10.47 -9.98
C PRO A 824 26.66 -9.67 -9.08
N SER A 825 26.03 -10.38 -8.14
CA SER A 825 25.18 -9.78 -7.11
C SER A 825 25.91 -9.67 -5.77
N THR A 826 25.31 -8.99 -4.78
CA THR A 826 25.94 -8.66 -3.50
C THR A 826 26.59 -9.84 -2.77
N PRO A 827 25.95 -11.02 -2.59
CA PRO A 827 26.56 -12.13 -1.88
C PRO A 827 27.49 -13.00 -2.76
N ALA A 828 27.60 -12.72 -4.06
CA ALA A 828 28.32 -13.53 -5.03
C ALA A 828 29.84 -13.25 -5.03
N THR A 829 30.48 -13.44 -3.87
CA THR A 829 31.92 -13.23 -3.66
C THR A 829 32.71 -14.55 -3.72
N ASN A 830 34.02 -14.48 -3.93
CA ASN A 830 34.87 -15.66 -4.12
C ASN A 830 35.09 -16.46 -2.81
N TYR A 831 34.13 -17.33 -2.52
CA TYR A 831 34.18 -18.37 -1.48
C TYR A 831 33.14 -19.47 -1.78
N SER A 832 33.07 -20.52 -0.96
CA SER A 832 32.22 -21.69 -1.26
C SER A 832 30.73 -21.37 -1.43
N THR A 833 30.16 -20.50 -0.60
CA THR A 833 28.74 -20.13 -0.71
C THR A 833 28.52 -19.14 -1.83
N GLY A 834 29.39 -18.12 -1.96
CA GLY A 834 29.28 -17.13 -3.04
C GLY A 834 29.36 -17.76 -4.42
N THR A 835 30.30 -18.69 -4.66
CA THR A 835 30.39 -19.43 -5.94
C THR A 835 29.16 -20.32 -6.20
N LYS A 836 28.55 -20.92 -5.16
CA LYS A 836 27.28 -21.65 -5.27
C LYS A 836 26.14 -20.72 -5.68
N LEU A 837 26.09 -19.51 -5.12
CA LEU A 837 25.09 -18.50 -5.46
C LEU A 837 25.26 -17.97 -6.88
N THR A 838 26.50 -17.69 -7.32
CA THR A 838 26.81 -17.29 -8.70
C THR A 838 26.29 -18.33 -9.69
N LYS A 839 26.58 -19.62 -9.45
CA LYS A 839 26.09 -20.72 -10.30
C LYS A 839 24.57 -20.85 -10.26
N GLY A 840 23.96 -20.68 -9.08
CA GLY A 840 22.50 -20.69 -8.91
C GLY A 840 21.80 -19.57 -9.67
N LEU A 841 22.30 -18.34 -9.54
CA LEU A 841 21.83 -17.16 -10.27
C LEU A 841 21.95 -17.39 -11.79
N THR A 842 23.11 -17.87 -12.23
CA THR A 842 23.37 -18.15 -13.64
C THR A 842 22.41 -19.20 -14.19
N ASN A 843 22.15 -20.28 -13.44
CA ASN A 843 21.17 -21.29 -13.86
C ASN A 843 19.76 -20.70 -14.03
N ILE A 844 19.32 -19.87 -13.08
CA ILE A 844 17.98 -19.25 -13.12
C ILE A 844 17.85 -18.34 -14.35
N LEU A 845 18.86 -17.49 -14.60
CA LEU A 845 18.88 -16.58 -15.75
C LEU A 845 19.01 -17.34 -17.07
N HIS A 846 19.81 -18.40 -17.12
CA HIS A 846 19.92 -19.25 -18.31
C HIS A 846 18.59 -19.88 -18.69
N GLU A 847 17.90 -20.47 -17.71
CA GLU A 847 16.57 -21.02 -17.92
C GLU A 847 15.57 -19.97 -18.41
N PHE A 848 15.67 -18.74 -17.90
CA PHE A 848 14.84 -17.63 -18.34
C PHE A 848 15.10 -17.26 -19.81
N LEU A 849 16.37 -17.15 -20.22
CA LEU A 849 16.76 -16.87 -21.61
C LEU A 849 16.22 -17.96 -22.56
N ILE A 850 16.46 -19.23 -22.23
CA ILE A 850 16.01 -20.37 -23.06
C ILE A 850 14.49 -20.37 -23.20
N ARG A 851 13.75 -20.17 -22.10
CA ARG A 851 12.28 -20.16 -22.13
C ARG A 851 11.72 -18.98 -22.91
N SER A 852 12.34 -17.81 -22.77
CA SER A 852 11.94 -16.60 -23.50
C SER A 852 12.15 -16.80 -24.99
N ARG A 853 13.33 -17.29 -25.39
CA ARG A 853 13.65 -17.63 -26.78
C ARG A 853 12.68 -18.68 -27.34
N ALA A 854 12.50 -19.81 -26.64
CA ALA A 854 11.61 -20.89 -27.08
C ALA A 854 10.15 -20.44 -27.24
N ARG A 855 9.73 -19.41 -26.49
CA ARG A 855 8.36 -18.89 -26.54
C ARG A 855 8.12 -17.91 -27.70
N TYR A 856 9.15 -17.20 -28.15
CA TYR A 856 9.00 -16.08 -29.10
C TYR A 856 9.84 -16.18 -30.39
N SER A 857 10.72 -17.18 -30.52
CA SER A 857 11.51 -17.33 -31.75
C SER A 857 10.69 -17.99 -32.86
N VAL A 858 10.60 -17.32 -34.01
CA VAL A 858 9.96 -17.83 -35.24
C VAL A 858 11.07 -18.21 -36.22
N GLY A 859 11.56 -19.46 -36.18
CA GLY A 859 12.55 -19.96 -37.15
C GLY A 859 13.40 -21.17 -36.68
N GLU A 860 13.98 -21.90 -37.64
CA GLU A 860 14.77 -23.13 -37.44
C GLU A 860 16.17 -22.91 -36.83
N ASN A 861 16.63 -21.67 -36.65
CA ASN A 861 17.92 -21.37 -36.02
C ASN A 861 17.85 -21.50 -34.48
N GLN A 862 17.78 -22.74 -33.99
CA GLN A 862 17.87 -23.10 -32.57
C GLN A 862 19.32 -23.13 -32.04
N GLY A 863 20.14 -22.13 -32.37
CA GLY A 863 21.44 -21.98 -31.70
C GLY A 863 21.25 -21.93 -30.18
N SER A 864 22.09 -22.62 -29.40
CA SER A 864 21.97 -22.62 -27.95
C SER A 864 22.42 -21.27 -27.38
N SER A 865 21.54 -20.52 -26.70
CA SER A 865 21.94 -19.32 -25.95
C SER A 865 23.02 -19.71 -24.94
N THR A 866 24.22 -19.17 -25.08
CA THR A 866 25.32 -19.39 -24.13
C THR A 866 25.27 -18.33 -23.06
N ILE A 867 25.63 -18.69 -21.83
CA ILE A 867 25.75 -17.74 -20.72
C ILE A 867 27.08 -17.94 -19.96
N MET A 868 27.73 -16.83 -19.65
CA MET A 868 28.87 -16.76 -18.75
C MET A 868 28.51 -15.91 -17.53
N SER A 869 29.16 -16.15 -16.41
CA SER A 869 28.93 -15.41 -15.18
C SER A 869 30.23 -15.11 -14.49
N VAL A 870 30.25 -14.04 -13.70
CA VAL A 870 31.40 -13.69 -12.87
C VAL A 870 31.02 -13.70 -11.40
N CYS A 871 31.97 -14.11 -10.57
CA CYS A 871 31.95 -14.04 -9.13
C CYS A 871 32.87 -12.89 -8.71
N HIS A 872 32.40 -11.97 -7.87
CA HIS A 872 33.23 -10.91 -7.31
C HIS A 872 34.46 -11.52 -6.61
N SER A 873 35.52 -10.73 -6.50
CA SER A 873 36.59 -11.07 -5.57
C SER A 873 36.03 -11.23 -4.16
N GLY A 874 36.64 -12.14 -3.41
CA GLY A 874 36.36 -12.34 -2.00
C GLY A 874 37.20 -11.45 -1.10
N ARG A 875 38.24 -10.80 -1.64
CA ARG A 875 39.14 -9.90 -0.93
C ARG A 875 39.45 -8.66 -1.77
N ASP A 876 39.73 -7.54 -1.13
CA ASP A 876 40.20 -6.33 -1.80
C ASP A 876 41.73 -6.34 -2.03
N GLU A 877 42.27 -5.23 -2.55
CA GLU A 877 43.70 -5.03 -2.80
C GLU A 877 44.57 -5.11 -1.56
N ASN A 878 44.02 -4.79 -0.39
CA ASN A 878 44.71 -4.88 0.90
C ASN A 878 44.59 -6.28 1.52
N GLY A 879 43.87 -7.18 0.85
CA GLY A 879 43.59 -8.53 1.33
C GLY A 879 42.47 -8.59 2.35
N GLU A 880 41.74 -7.50 2.60
CA GLU A 880 40.58 -7.48 3.49
C GLU A 880 39.40 -8.20 2.84
N GLU A 881 38.61 -8.93 3.62
CA GLU A 881 37.49 -9.70 3.05
C GLU A 881 36.35 -8.78 2.58
N LEU A 882 35.81 -9.06 1.40
CA LEU A 882 34.65 -8.37 0.88
C LEU A 882 33.38 -9.08 1.36
N ILE A 883 32.60 -8.44 2.23
CA ILE A 883 31.35 -8.97 2.79
C ILE A 883 30.14 -8.22 2.24
N GLU A 884 28.94 -8.66 2.60
CA GLU A 884 27.70 -8.03 2.14
C GLU A 884 27.66 -6.53 2.44
N ALA A 885 28.10 -6.12 3.64
CA ALA A 885 28.19 -4.71 4.03
C ALA A 885 29.16 -3.91 3.15
N SER A 886 30.29 -4.49 2.70
CA SER A 886 31.23 -3.85 1.77
C SER A 886 30.54 -3.50 0.45
N MET A 887 29.72 -4.41 -0.07
CA MET A 887 29.00 -4.22 -1.33
C MET A 887 27.85 -3.21 -1.17
N LEU A 888 27.17 -3.21 -0.02
CA LEU A 888 26.10 -2.25 0.27
C LEU A 888 26.66 -0.83 0.47
N LYS A 889 27.79 -0.68 1.15
CA LYS A 889 28.54 0.58 1.23
C LYS A 889 28.82 1.11 -0.17
N ASN A 890 29.47 0.31 -1.03
CA ASN A 890 29.80 0.73 -2.40
C ASN A 890 28.55 1.15 -3.21
N ARG A 891 27.45 0.42 -3.03
CA ARG A 891 26.16 0.71 -3.67
C ARG A 891 25.61 2.07 -3.25
N PHE A 892 25.60 2.37 -1.96
CA PHE A 892 25.11 3.66 -1.46
C PHE A 892 26.07 4.82 -1.77
N SER A 893 27.38 4.58 -1.74
CA SER A 893 28.37 5.56 -2.20
C SER A 893 28.12 5.96 -3.65
N LEU A 894 27.71 5.02 -4.50
CA LEU A 894 27.42 5.30 -5.90
C LEU A 894 26.20 6.20 -6.10
N ASN A 895 25.28 6.29 -5.14
CA ASN A 895 24.12 7.19 -5.19
C ASN A 895 24.42 8.58 -4.60
N THR A 896 25.68 8.97 -4.50
CA THR A 896 26.10 10.30 -4.03
C THR A 896 26.66 11.12 -5.18
N ASP A 897 27.00 12.39 -4.93
CA ASP A 897 27.61 13.28 -5.93
C ASP A 897 28.94 12.75 -6.50
N PHE A 898 29.52 11.70 -5.92
CA PHE A 898 30.76 11.04 -6.35
C PHE A 898 30.52 9.86 -7.29
N GLU A 899 29.31 9.69 -7.80
CA GLU A 899 28.90 8.57 -8.65
C GLU A 899 29.85 8.27 -9.81
N ASN A 900 30.54 9.28 -10.34
CA ASN A 900 31.42 9.19 -11.49
C ASN A 900 32.87 8.76 -11.17
N GLU A 901 33.29 8.91 -9.92
CA GLU A 901 34.68 8.68 -9.49
C GLU A 901 34.87 7.34 -8.80
N LEU A 902 33.76 6.67 -8.46
CA LEU A 902 33.80 5.46 -7.66
C LEU A 902 34.03 4.23 -8.54
N SER A 903 35.04 3.45 -8.16
CA SER A 903 35.25 2.10 -8.65
C SER A 903 35.89 1.26 -7.56
N SER A 904 35.33 0.09 -7.27
CA SER A 904 35.94 -0.85 -6.34
C SER A 904 36.96 -1.76 -7.02
N TYR A 905 37.95 -2.22 -6.27
CA TYR A 905 38.99 -3.14 -6.76
C TYR A 905 38.44 -4.41 -7.41
N SER A 906 37.42 -5.04 -6.81
CA SER A 906 36.73 -6.20 -7.39
C SER A 906 36.08 -5.88 -8.74
N VAL A 907 35.58 -4.65 -8.92
CA VAL A 907 34.99 -4.21 -10.20
C VAL A 907 36.08 -3.89 -11.22
N GLN A 908 37.21 -3.31 -10.82
CA GLN A 908 38.38 -3.13 -11.70
C GLN A 908 38.80 -4.46 -12.34
N GLN A 909 38.89 -5.54 -11.55
CA GLN A 909 39.24 -6.87 -12.05
C GLN A 909 38.23 -7.40 -13.08
N ILE A 910 36.94 -7.07 -12.93
CA ILE A 910 35.89 -7.44 -13.90
C ILE A 910 36.05 -6.58 -15.16
N TYR A 911 36.17 -5.27 -15.00
CA TYR A 911 36.33 -4.30 -16.08
C TYR A 911 37.52 -4.65 -16.98
N ASP A 912 38.69 -4.89 -16.38
CA ASP A 912 39.95 -5.17 -17.09
C ASP A 912 39.86 -6.43 -17.97
N GLN A 913 39.02 -7.41 -17.58
CA GLN A 913 38.86 -8.66 -18.32
C GLN A 913 37.68 -8.63 -19.31
N LEU A 914 36.67 -7.81 -19.03
CA LEU A 914 35.41 -7.75 -19.78
C LEU A 914 35.38 -6.63 -20.82
N CYS A 915 35.61 -5.39 -20.38
CA CYS A 915 35.36 -4.18 -21.16
C CYS A 915 36.64 -3.61 -21.77
N LEU A 916 37.72 -3.58 -21.01
CA LEU A 916 39.02 -3.04 -21.44
C LEU A 916 39.53 -3.66 -22.76
N PRO A 917 39.47 -4.99 -22.99
CA PRO A 917 39.91 -5.59 -24.26
C PRO A 917 39.19 -5.06 -25.50
N ARG A 918 37.98 -4.52 -25.34
CA ARG A 918 37.12 -4.07 -26.45
C ARG A 918 37.51 -2.70 -27.01
N ILE A 919 38.36 -1.95 -26.32
CA ILE A 919 38.79 -0.60 -26.72
C ILE A 919 40.28 -0.51 -27.07
N ILE A 920 40.99 -1.63 -27.04
CA ILE A 920 42.44 -1.74 -27.24
C ILE A 920 42.73 -2.57 -28.48
N LYS A 921 43.64 -2.08 -29.31
CA LYS A 921 44.17 -2.81 -30.45
C LYS A 921 45.13 -3.90 -29.96
N ASN A 922 45.01 -5.11 -30.53
CA ASN A 922 45.76 -6.30 -30.10
C ASN A 922 45.55 -6.63 -28.61
N SER A 923 44.29 -6.68 -28.17
CA SER A 923 43.91 -6.91 -26.76
C SER A 923 44.54 -8.14 -26.09
N ASP A 924 44.95 -9.14 -26.87
CA ASP A 924 45.62 -10.35 -26.37
C ASP A 924 47.01 -10.06 -25.77
N GLU A 925 47.60 -8.91 -26.10
CA GLU A 925 48.90 -8.45 -25.63
C GLU A 925 48.84 -7.74 -24.27
N ILE A 926 47.65 -7.42 -23.75
CA ILE A 926 47.49 -6.77 -22.42
C ILE A 926 48.23 -7.59 -21.36
N ALA A 927 49.12 -6.91 -20.62
CA ALA A 927 49.78 -7.50 -19.48
C ALA A 927 48.88 -7.39 -18.24
N TYR A 928 48.67 -8.50 -17.54
CA TYR A 928 47.92 -8.53 -16.29
C TYR A 928 48.85 -8.75 -15.10
N GLN A 929 48.46 -8.23 -13.94
CA GLN A 929 49.03 -8.51 -12.64
C GLN A 929 48.54 -9.90 -12.14
N ASN A 930 49.16 -10.41 -11.07
CA ASN A 930 48.80 -11.71 -10.50
C ASN A 930 47.38 -11.73 -9.92
N ASP A 931 46.86 -10.56 -9.56
CA ASP A 931 45.49 -10.39 -9.08
C ASP A 931 44.46 -10.24 -10.20
N GLY A 932 44.91 -10.23 -11.47
CA GLY A 932 44.04 -10.13 -12.64
C GLY A 932 43.68 -8.70 -13.05
N THR A 933 44.25 -7.67 -12.42
CA THR A 933 44.16 -6.27 -12.91
C THR A 933 45.13 -6.04 -14.07
N ALA A 934 44.81 -5.12 -14.97
CA ALA A 934 45.69 -4.77 -16.08
C ALA A 934 46.89 -3.94 -15.58
N LYS A 935 48.08 -4.21 -16.11
CA LYS A 935 49.27 -3.40 -15.82
C LYS A 935 49.18 -2.08 -16.57
N ARG A 936 49.49 -1.00 -15.87
CA ARG A 936 49.50 0.37 -16.39
C ARG A 936 50.87 1.00 -16.15
N ASP A 937 51.26 1.90 -17.02
CA ASP A 937 52.46 2.73 -16.85
C ASP A 937 52.22 3.91 -15.90
N ALA A 938 53.20 4.80 -15.75
CA ALA A 938 53.10 5.97 -14.88
C ALA A 938 52.05 7.01 -15.34
N ALA A 939 51.62 6.95 -16.60
CA ALA A 939 50.56 7.79 -17.16
C ALA A 939 49.17 7.11 -17.05
N GLY A 940 49.09 5.90 -16.50
CA GLY A 940 47.85 5.13 -16.41
C GLY A 940 47.48 4.39 -17.69
N LEU A 941 48.33 4.43 -18.72
CA LEU A 941 48.12 3.73 -19.99
C LEU A 941 48.52 2.27 -19.89
N LEU A 942 47.84 1.40 -20.62
CA LEU A 942 48.11 -0.03 -20.57
C LEU A 942 49.44 -0.39 -21.20
N VAL A 943 50.11 -1.38 -20.60
CA VAL A 943 51.33 -1.97 -21.14
C VAL A 943 51.09 -3.38 -21.67
N SER A 944 51.78 -3.70 -22.77
CA SER A 944 51.84 -5.03 -23.35
C SER A 944 52.72 -5.97 -22.51
N ARG A 945 52.69 -7.27 -22.80
CA ARG A 945 53.50 -8.30 -22.10
C ARG A 945 55.01 -8.08 -22.18
N ASP A 946 55.49 -7.40 -23.22
CA ASP A 946 56.89 -6.99 -23.39
C ASP A 946 57.20 -5.59 -22.84
N GLY A 947 56.21 -4.90 -22.27
CA GLY A 947 56.34 -3.59 -21.64
C GLY A 947 56.18 -2.39 -22.57
N GLY A 948 55.81 -2.60 -23.83
CA GLY A 948 55.41 -1.54 -24.76
C GLY A 948 54.07 -0.92 -24.40
N GLY A 949 53.78 0.28 -24.90
CA GLY A 949 52.46 0.89 -24.77
C GLY A 949 51.47 0.27 -25.76
N LEU A 950 50.22 0.08 -25.34
CA LEU A 950 49.16 -0.42 -26.21
C LEU A 950 48.41 0.72 -26.91
N GLU A 951 47.97 0.47 -28.15
CA GLU A 951 47.21 1.44 -28.96
C GLU A 951 45.70 1.29 -28.72
N ARG A 952 44.96 2.39 -28.83
CA ARG A 952 43.50 2.35 -28.84
C ARG A 952 42.94 1.67 -30.09
N LEU A 953 41.70 1.20 -30.02
CA LEU A 953 40.97 0.69 -31.18
C LEU A 953 40.73 1.83 -32.21
N PRO A 954 41.03 1.61 -33.51
CA PRO A 954 40.71 2.58 -34.56
C PRO A 954 39.20 2.81 -34.69
N LYS A 955 38.81 4.00 -35.13
CA LYS A 955 37.39 4.36 -35.27
C LYS A 955 36.65 3.43 -36.22
N GLU A 956 37.26 3.05 -37.34
CA GLU A 956 36.69 2.10 -38.31
C GLU A 956 36.44 0.68 -37.76
N ASP A 957 37.07 0.32 -36.64
CA ASP A 957 36.88 -0.98 -36.00
C ASP A 957 35.87 -0.92 -34.84
N MET A 958 35.45 0.28 -34.41
CA MET A 958 34.46 0.44 -33.35
C MET A 958 33.07 -0.09 -33.73
N GLU A 959 32.69 0.04 -35.01
CA GLU A 959 31.43 -0.51 -35.51
C GLU A 959 31.40 -2.04 -35.41
N LYS A 960 32.58 -2.69 -35.48
CA LYS A 960 32.74 -4.14 -35.40
C LYS A 960 32.75 -4.67 -33.96
N ILE A 961 32.67 -3.80 -32.95
CA ILE A 961 32.56 -4.23 -31.55
C ILE A 961 31.23 -4.96 -31.40
N ASP A 962 31.30 -6.22 -30.98
CA ASP A 962 30.11 -7.05 -30.71
C ASP A 962 29.28 -6.47 -29.55
N LEU A 963 27.95 -6.54 -29.67
CA LEU A 963 27.04 -6.13 -28.60
C LEU A 963 27.30 -6.92 -27.31
N LEU A 964 27.65 -6.20 -26.24
CA LEU A 964 27.78 -6.74 -24.90
C LEU A 964 26.40 -6.86 -24.24
N LYS A 965 25.91 -8.09 -24.13
CA LYS A 965 24.62 -8.38 -23.49
C LYS A 965 24.83 -8.78 -22.03
N LEU A 966 24.48 -7.88 -21.13
CA LEU A 966 24.56 -8.07 -19.69
C LEU A 966 23.19 -8.43 -19.12
N ILE A 967 23.19 -9.29 -18.10
CA ILE A 967 21.99 -9.59 -17.31
C ILE A 967 22.35 -9.66 -15.83
N GLY A 968 21.53 -9.06 -14.97
CA GLY A 968 21.92 -8.83 -13.58
C GLY A 968 20.79 -8.86 -12.57
N HIS A 969 21.18 -8.86 -11.30
CA HIS A 969 20.28 -8.75 -10.16
C HIS A 969 20.94 -7.98 -9.01
N SER A 970 20.13 -7.29 -8.19
CA SER A 970 20.59 -6.63 -6.96
C SER A 970 21.64 -5.54 -7.20
N SER A 971 22.83 -5.64 -6.61
CA SER A 971 23.96 -4.72 -6.84
C SER A 971 24.63 -4.87 -8.22
N GLY A 972 24.13 -5.74 -9.10
CA GLY A 972 24.64 -5.88 -10.46
C GLY A 972 24.66 -4.55 -11.21
N ILE A 973 23.63 -3.73 -11.05
CA ILE A 973 23.58 -2.36 -11.62
C ILE A 973 24.71 -1.46 -11.09
N ALA A 974 25.05 -1.55 -9.81
CA ALA A 974 26.13 -0.76 -9.23
C ALA A 974 27.49 -1.19 -9.80
N THR A 975 27.69 -2.50 -9.99
CA THR A 975 28.86 -3.05 -10.68
C THR A 975 28.97 -2.53 -12.11
N VAL A 976 27.88 -2.54 -12.89
CA VAL A 976 27.90 -2.06 -14.28
C VAL A 976 28.19 -0.57 -14.38
N GLN A 977 27.62 0.25 -13.50
CA GLN A 977 27.90 1.69 -13.52
C GLN A 977 29.35 2.01 -13.13
N GLN A 978 29.94 1.25 -12.19
CA GLN A 978 31.38 1.37 -11.90
C GLN A 978 32.25 0.90 -13.08
N ILE A 979 31.83 -0.14 -13.83
CA ILE A 979 32.46 -0.53 -15.09
C ILE A 979 32.37 0.62 -16.11
N ASP A 980 31.21 1.27 -16.21
CA ASP A 980 31.02 2.43 -17.10
C ASP A 980 31.95 3.60 -16.69
N ASN A 981 32.14 3.85 -15.38
CA ASN A 981 33.07 4.88 -14.88
C ASN A 981 34.50 4.61 -15.34
N LEU A 982 35.00 3.38 -15.12
CA LEU A 982 36.34 2.97 -15.55
C LEU A 982 36.49 3.01 -17.07
N LEU A 983 35.44 2.63 -17.81
CA LEU A 983 35.42 2.71 -19.25
C LEU A 983 35.53 4.15 -19.75
N ARG A 984 34.78 5.09 -19.16
CA ARG A 984 34.89 6.51 -19.51
C ARG A 984 36.30 7.04 -19.25
N GLU A 985 36.88 6.73 -18.09
CA GLU A 985 38.22 7.17 -17.74
C GLU A 985 39.27 6.69 -18.76
N ASP A 986 39.24 5.41 -19.14
CA ASP A 986 40.18 4.89 -20.13
C ASP A 986 39.90 5.42 -21.54
N LEU A 987 38.63 5.59 -21.93
CA LEU A 987 38.30 6.23 -23.21
C LEU A 987 38.84 7.66 -23.29
N GLU A 988 38.76 8.43 -22.20
CA GLU A 988 39.33 9.77 -22.13
C GLU A 988 40.86 9.74 -22.19
N ARG A 989 41.52 8.84 -21.44
CA ARG A 989 42.98 8.67 -21.47
C ARG A 989 43.50 8.30 -22.86
N TYR A 990 42.75 7.48 -23.60
CA TYR A 990 43.07 7.09 -24.97
C TYR A 990 42.59 8.09 -26.04
N GLY A 991 42.03 9.22 -25.63
CA GLY A 991 41.64 10.31 -26.54
C GLY A 991 40.44 10.00 -27.44
N PHE A 992 39.49 9.19 -26.98
CA PHE A 992 38.22 9.00 -27.66
C PHE A 992 37.34 10.25 -27.55
N SER A 993 36.82 10.71 -28.68
CA SER A 993 35.85 11.81 -28.73
C SER A 993 34.53 11.41 -28.07
N GLU A 994 33.75 12.40 -27.62
CA GLU A 994 32.45 12.15 -26.95
C GLU A 994 31.50 11.28 -27.81
N GLN A 995 31.51 11.48 -29.14
CA GLN A 995 30.70 10.66 -30.04
C GLN A 995 31.20 9.22 -30.09
N GLU A 996 32.52 9.01 -30.18
CA GLU A 996 33.10 7.67 -30.14
C GLU A 996 32.77 6.98 -28.81
N GLN A 997 32.82 7.70 -27.67
CA GLN A 997 32.42 7.14 -26.38
C GLN A 997 30.95 6.68 -26.40
N LYS A 998 30.04 7.49 -26.93
CA LYS A 998 28.63 7.12 -27.11
C LYS A 998 28.50 5.87 -27.98
N ASP A 999 29.27 5.78 -29.05
CA ASP A 999 29.25 4.63 -29.96
C ASP A 999 29.76 3.34 -29.28
N VAL A 1000 30.75 3.42 -28.38
CA VAL A 1000 31.15 2.28 -27.53
C VAL A 1000 30.02 1.84 -26.61
N PHE A 1001 29.36 2.78 -25.93
CA PHE A 1001 28.29 2.46 -24.97
C PHE A 1001 27.02 1.92 -25.63
N LYS A 1002 26.72 2.33 -26.88
CA LYS A 1002 25.63 1.72 -27.68
C LYS A 1002 25.84 0.23 -27.94
N LYS A 1003 27.09 -0.24 -27.87
CA LYS A 1003 27.43 -1.67 -27.96
C LYS A 1003 27.35 -2.37 -26.60
N SER A 1004 26.58 -1.86 -25.64
CA SER A 1004 26.33 -2.46 -24.34
C SER A 1004 24.87 -2.29 -23.90
N ILE A 1005 24.25 -3.37 -23.42
CA ILE A 1005 22.92 -3.36 -22.82
C ILE A 1005 22.86 -4.25 -21.58
N LEU A 1006 22.11 -3.80 -20.58
CA LEU A 1006 21.87 -4.53 -19.34
C LEU A 1006 20.38 -4.79 -19.15
N VAL A 1007 19.99 -6.06 -19.01
CA VAL A 1007 18.67 -6.45 -18.47
C VAL A 1007 18.82 -6.70 -16.97
N HIS A 1008 18.22 -5.86 -16.13
CA HIS A 1008 18.43 -5.89 -14.69
C HIS A 1008 17.13 -6.15 -13.92
N PHE A 1009 17.18 -7.10 -12.98
CA PHE A 1009 16.07 -7.45 -12.10
C PHE A 1009 16.35 -7.01 -10.66
N GLY A 1010 15.43 -6.30 -10.01
CA GLY A 1010 15.66 -5.79 -8.66
C GLY A 1010 16.86 -4.85 -8.60
N THR A 1011 16.77 -3.77 -9.36
CA THR A 1011 17.77 -2.69 -9.42
C THR A 1011 17.86 -2.04 -8.06
N ALA A 1012 18.97 -2.26 -7.37
CA ALA A 1012 19.13 -1.87 -5.97
C ALA A 1012 20.06 -0.67 -5.77
N CYS A 1013 20.29 0.10 -6.83
CA CYS A 1013 21.13 1.29 -6.91
C CYS A 1013 20.45 2.25 -7.88
N ASP A 1014 20.64 3.55 -7.74
CA ASP A 1014 20.11 4.52 -8.71
C ASP A 1014 20.76 4.31 -10.09
N VAL A 1015 20.00 4.57 -11.15
CA VAL A 1015 20.51 4.53 -12.53
C VAL A 1015 20.79 5.96 -12.97
N HIS A 1016 22.07 6.31 -13.06
CA HIS A 1016 22.51 7.67 -13.35
C HIS A 1016 22.44 7.95 -14.84
N LEU A 1017 21.44 8.75 -15.24
CA LEU A 1017 21.20 9.13 -16.63
C LEU A 1017 22.06 10.33 -17.10
N SER A 1018 22.62 11.10 -16.18
CA SER A 1018 23.52 12.23 -16.44
C SER A 1018 24.80 11.84 -17.19
N ASN A 1019 25.20 10.57 -17.12
CA ASN A 1019 26.48 10.07 -17.64
C ASN A 1019 26.30 9.24 -18.91
N THR A 1020 27.30 9.24 -19.80
CA THR A 1020 27.40 8.24 -20.88
C THR A 1020 27.60 6.87 -20.24
N GLY A 1021 26.84 5.87 -20.67
CA GLY A 1021 26.90 4.56 -20.04
C GLY A 1021 26.05 3.51 -20.76
N THR A 1022 26.13 2.29 -20.25
CA THR A 1022 25.37 1.14 -20.75
C THR A 1022 23.86 1.41 -20.70
N THR A 1023 23.13 1.05 -21.76
CA THR A 1023 21.66 1.11 -21.77
C THR A 1023 21.08 0.10 -20.78
N VAL A 1024 20.11 0.51 -19.96
CA VAL A 1024 19.54 -0.34 -18.88
C VAL A 1024 18.07 -0.62 -19.14
N ILE A 1025 17.67 -1.89 -19.08
CA ILE A 1025 16.29 -2.34 -18.93
C ILE A 1025 16.10 -2.72 -17.46
N ASP A 1026 15.34 -1.91 -16.73
CA ASP A 1026 15.12 -2.03 -15.30
C ASP A 1026 13.76 -2.69 -14.99
N VAL A 1027 13.81 -3.77 -14.21
CA VAL A 1027 12.63 -4.49 -13.73
C VAL A 1027 12.71 -4.57 -12.22
N THR A 1028 12.18 -3.58 -11.53
CA THR A 1028 12.21 -3.50 -10.07
C THR A 1028 10.80 -3.56 -9.50
N ALA A 1029 10.58 -4.50 -8.58
CA ALA A 1029 9.27 -4.70 -7.99
C ALA A 1029 9.02 -3.74 -6.82
N HIS A 1030 7.79 -3.26 -6.69
CA HIS A 1030 7.40 -2.38 -5.60
C HIS A 1030 7.53 -3.05 -4.23
N ASN A 1031 7.33 -4.36 -4.13
CA ASN A 1031 7.55 -5.06 -2.86
C ASN A 1031 9.01 -5.52 -2.68
N ASP A 1032 9.96 -5.11 -3.51
CA ASP A 1032 11.37 -5.38 -3.27
C ASP A 1032 12.00 -4.28 -2.40
N ILE A 1033 11.73 -4.36 -1.09
CA ILE A 1033 12.14 -3.35 -0.12
C ILE A 1033 13.66 -3.11 -0.08
N ARG A 1034 14.46 -4.12 -0.40
CA ARG A 1034 15.93 -4.02 -0.43
C ARG A 1034 16.43 -3.22 -1.62
N SER A 1035 15.75 -3.37 -2.76
CA SER A 1035 16.01 -2.57 -3.96
C SER A 1035 15.53 -1.14 -3.76
N ILE A 1036 14.32 -0.95 -3.22
CA ILE A 1036 13.76 0.37 -2.93
C ILE A 1036 14.63 1.14 -1.94
N ALA A 1037 15.07 0.51 -0.83
CA ALA A 1037 15.99 1.15 0.10
C ALA A 1037 17.31 1.57 -0.55
N GLY A 1038 17.75 0.88 -1.61
CA GLY A 1038 18.97 1.22 -2.35
C GLY A 1038 18.78 2.28 -3.45
N ARG A 1039 17.58 2.86 -3.58
CA ARG A 1039 17.24 3.82 -4.63
C ARG A 1039 16.60 5.07 -4.06
N THR A 1040 16.71 6.18 -4.78
CA THR A 1040 16.16 7.47 -4.42
C THR A 1040 15.08 7.95 -5.39
N ASP A 1041 14.80 7.25 -6.50
CA ASP A 1041 13.67 7.65 -7.35
C ASP A 1041 12.29 7.34 -6.73
N GLU A 1042 11.32 8.18 -7.07
CA GLU A 1042 9.92 8.10 -6.61
C GLU A 1042 9.10 7.09 -7.41
N GLN A 1043 9.46 6.86 -8.69
CA GLN A 1043 8.67 6.09 -9.64
C GLN A 1043 8.38 4.67 -9.12
N ILE A 1044 9.40 3.96 -8.62
CA ILE A 1044 9.26 2.59 -8.10
C ILE A 1044 8.40 2.47 -6.83
N VAL A 1045 8.18 3.58 -6.12
CA VAL A 1045 7.37 3.60 -4.88
C VAL A 1045 5.93 4.00 -5.16
N SER A 1046 5.70 4.89 -6.11
CA SER A 1046 4.34 5.16 -6.57
C SER A 1046 3.77 3.89 -7.22
N ILE A 1047 2.52 3.55 -6.94
CA ILE A 1047 1.80 2.51 -7.70
C ILE A 1047 0.40 3.03 -7.97
N PRO A 1048 -0.17 2.82 -9.17
CA PRO A 1048 -1.55 3.14 -9.37
C PRO A 1048 -2.44 2.21 -8.53
N ILE A 1049 -3.53 2.76 -8.01
CA ILE A 1049 -4.39 2.10 -7.00
C ILE A 1049 -4.92 0.75 -7.50
N LYS A 1050 -5.24 0.66 -8.79
CA LYS A 1050 -5.80 -0.56 -9.40
C LYS A 1050 -4.84 -1.73 -9.25
N GLU A 1051 -3.57 -1.54 -9.56
CA GLU A 1051 -2.54 -2.56 -9.49
C GLU A 1051 -2.21 -2.90 -8.04
N LYS A 1052 -2.21 -1.91 -7.14
CA LYS A 1052 -2.11 -2.14 -5.69
C LYS A 1052 -3.25 -3.04 -5.17
N LYS A 1053 -4.50 -2.79 -5.59
CA LYS A 1053 -5.65 -3.62 -5.22
C LYS A 1053 -5.55 -5.03 -5.76
N ILE A 1054 -5.16 -5.20 -7.03
CA ILE A 1054 -4.92 -6.52 -7.64
C ILE A 1054 -3.88 -7.30 -6.82
N PHE A 1055 -2.78 -6.65 -6.43
CA PHE A 1055 -1.76 -7.28 -5.59
C PHE A 1055 -2.32 -7.72 -4.23
N GLN A 1056 -3.07 -6.84 -3.54
CA GLN A 1056 -3.71 -7.14 -2.27
C GLN A 1056 -4.72 -8.31 -2.39
N ASP A 1057 -5.52 -8.34 -3.45
CA ASP A 1057 -6.49 -9.40 -3.70
C ASP A 1057 -5.80 -10.74 -3.98
N ILE A 1058 -4.74 -10.75 -4.80
CA ILE A 1058 -3.93 -11.96 -5.04
C ILE A 1058 -3.30 -12.47 -3.75
N ARG A 1059 -2.82 -11.57 -2.89
CA ARG A 1059 -2.23 -11.92 -1.59
C ARG A 1059 -3.27 -12.54 -0.67
N LYS A 1060 -4.43 -11.88 -0.50
CA LYS A 1060 -5.58 -12.40 0.27
C LYS A 1060 -6.03 -13.78 -0.23
N GLN A 1061 -6.00 -14.03 -1.54
CA GLN A 1061 -6.30 -15.34 -2.12
C GLN A 1061 -5.18 -16.37 -1.85
N SER A 1062 -3.92 -15.96 -1.95
CA SER A 1062 -2.78 -16.84 -1.69
C SER A 1062 -2.69 -17.27 -0.22
N ASP A 1063 -3.17 -16.46 0.72
CA ASP A 1063 -3.22 -16.84 2.14
C ASP A 1063 -4.32 -17.88 2.41
N LYS A 1064 -5.39 -17.89 1.59
CA LYS A 1064 -6.49 -18.87 1.69
C LYS A 1064 -6.21 -20.17 0.96
N MET A 1065 -5.39 -20.14 -0.09
CA MET A 1065 -5.10 -21.30 -0.91
C MET A 1065 -3.72 -21.88 -0.55
N ASP A 1066 -3.66 -23.16 -0.19
CA ASP A 1066 -2.39 -23.91 -0.06
C ASP A 1066 -1.54 -23.90 -1.36
N LYS A 1067 -2.11 -23.42 -2.47
CA LYS A 1067 -1.42 -23.21 -3.75
C LYS A 1067 -1.21 -21.73 -3.99
N ARG A 1068 0.06 -21.35 -4.16
CA ARG A 1068 0.44 -19.98 -4.51
C ARG A 1068 -0.14 -19.56 -5.85
N VAL A 1069 -0.87 -18.45 -5.82
CA VAL A 1069 -1.28 -17.74 -7.03
C VAL A 1069 -0.06 -17.07 -7.62
N LYS A 1070 0.25 -17.36 -8.89
CA LYS A 1070 1.30 -16.64 -9.61
C LYS A 1070 0.78 -15.26 -9.98
N ILE A 1071 1.56 -14.23 -9.68
CA ILE A 1071 1.26 -12.88 -10.16
C ILE A 1071 1.60 -12.82 -11.64
N ASN A 1072 0.66 -12.30 -12.43
CA ASN A 1072 0.90 -11.95 -13.83
C ASN A 1072 1.12 -10.44 -13.91
N ASN A 1073 2.37 -10.00 -14.09
CA ASN A 1073 2.72 -8.59 -14.28
C ASN A 1073 2.39 -8.12 -15.72
N SER A 1074 1.26 -8.53 -16.28
CA SER A 1074 0.85 -8.12 -17.63
C SER A 1074 0.44 -6.64 -17.71
N SER A 1075 0.16 -6.00 -16.58
CA SER A 1075 -0.13 -4.56 -16.49
C SER A 1075 1.13 -3.69 -16.39
N ALA A 1076 2.32 -4.28 -16.26
CA ALA A 1076 3.55 -3.50 -16.28
C ALA A 1076 3.70 -2.86 -17.67
N GLU A 1077 4.07 -1.60 -17.73
CA GLU A 1077 4.35 -0.87 -18.96
C GLU A 1077 5.83 -0.50 -18.99
N ALA A 1078 6.42 -0.46 -20.19
CA ALA A 1078 7.78 0.04 -20.38
C ALA A 1078 7.74 1.57 -20.45
N GLN A 1079 8.60 2.24 -19.69
CA GLN A 1079 8.78 3.69 -19.75
C GLN A 1079 10.23 3.99 -20.10
N ILE A 1080 10.44 4.80 -21.15
CA ILE A 1080 11.78 5.20 -21.59
C ILE A 1080 12.15 6.53 -20.97
N SER A 1081 13.33 6.59 -20.37
CA SER A 1081 14.02 7.82 -19.97
C SER A 1081 15.36 7.89 -20.70
N VAL A 1082 15.67 9.03 -21.31
CA VAL A 1082 16.96 9.28 -21.98
C VAL A 1082 17.63 10.47 -21.32
N GLY A 1083 18.83 10.27 -20.81
CA GLY A 1083 19.61 11.33 -20.17
C GLY A 1083 20.30 12.26 -21.16
N GLU A 1084 20.85 13.36 -20.65
CA GLU A 1084 21.53 14.39 -21.46
C GLU A 1084 22.66 13.82 -22.35
N LYS A 1085 23.36 12.81 -21.84
CA LYS A 1085 24.45 12.12 -22.54
C LYS A 1085 24.00 10.89 -23.35
N GLN A 1086 22.70 10.77 -23.66
CA GLN A 1086 22.12 9.69 -24.48
C GLN A 1086 22.19 8.29 -23.85
N LYS A 1087 22.42 8.19 -22.53
CA LYS A 1087 22.18 6.93 -21.81
C LYS A 1087 20.68 6.73 -21.68
N SER A 1088 20.24 5.52 -21.96
CA SER A 1088 18.81 5.16 -21.98
C SER A 1088 18.48 4.19 -20.85
N LEU A 1089 17.33 4.42 -20.22
CA LEU A 1089 16.73 3.57 -19.20
C LEU A 1089 15.32 3.20 -19.65
N ILE A 1090 15.04 1.90 -19.74
CA ILE A 1090 13.72 1.35 -19.99
C ILE A 1090 13.23 0.73 -18.69
N THR A 1091 12.34 1.40 -17.97
CA THR A 1091 11.80 0.94 -16.70
C THR A 1091 10.46 0.24 -16.89
N TYR A 1092 10.34 -0.97 -16.36
CA TYR A 1092 9.08 -1.69 -16.30
C TYR A 1092 8.34 -1.39 -15.00
N TRP A 1093 7.15 -0.82 -15.12
CA TRP A 1093 6.36 -0.40 -13.96
C TRP A 1093 4.84 -0.41 -14.24
N PRO A 1094 3.99 -0.77 -13.26
CA PRO A 1094 4.35 -1.32 -11.94
C PRO A 1094 4.65 -2.82 -12.01
N VAL A 1095 5.57 -3.29 -11.16
CA VAL A 1095 5.95 -4.71 -11.04
C VAL A 1095 5.77 -5.16 -9.60
N PHE A 1096 5.23 -6.37 -9.41
CA PHE A 1096 5.07 -7.01 -8.11
C PHE A 1096 5.53 -8.45 -8.14
N LEU A 1097 5.96 -8.95 -6.99
CA LEU A 1097 6.39 -10.34 -6.84
C LEU A 1097 5.54 -11.06 -5.81
N SER A 1098 5.19 -12.32 -6.10
CA SER A 1098 4.56 -13.17 -5.10
C SER A 1098 5.55 -13.53 -3.99
N ASP A 1099 5.04 -13.72 -2.78
CA ASP A 1099 5.84 -14.11 -1.62
C ASP A 1099 6.70 -15.35 -1.93
N ASP A 1100 7.96 -15.30 -1.49
CA ASP A 1100 8.87 -16.45 -1.52
C ASP A 1100 9.00 -17.00 -0.10
N PRO A 1101 8.62 -18.26 0.20
CA PRO A 1101 8.82 -18.87 1.52
C PRO A 1101 10.30 -18.96 1.90
N ALA A 1102 11.21 -19.02 0.91
CA ALA A 1102 12.64 -18.95 1.18
C ALA A 1102 13.08 -17.51 1.52
N ARG A 1103 12.26 -16.52 1.13
CA ARG A 1103 12.53 -15.09 1.27
C ARG A 1103 11.29 -14.29 1.64
N ILE A 1104 10.78 -14.45 2.86
CA ILE A 1104 9.54 -13.80 3.30
C ILE A 1104 9.74 -12.35 3.76
N HIS A 1105 10.97 -11.97 4.11
CA HIS A 1105 11.28 -10.65 4.67
C HIS A 1105 11.46 -9.55 3.62
N ASP A 1106 11.69 -9.91 2.35
CA ASP A 1106 11.76 -8.96 1.23
C ASP A 1106 11.34 -9.65 -0.09
N GLY A 1107 10.94 -8.85 -1.09
CA GLY A 1107 10.63 -9.33 -2.43
C GLY A 1107 11.88 -9.64 -3.29
N HIS A 1108 13.08 -9.70 -2.71
CA HIS A 1108 14.34 -9.63 -3.47
C HIS A 1108 14.81 -10.99 -4.01
N THR A 1109 13.92 -11.80 -4.58
CA THR A 1109 14.25 -13.10 -5.16
C THR A 1109 14.27 -13.04 -6.69
N ILE A 1110 15.44 -13.28 -7.29
CA ILE A 1110 15.59 -13.39 -8.75
C ILE A 1110 14.67 -14.44 -9.39
N LYS A 1111 14.43 -15.57 -8.71
CA LYS A 1111 13.53 -16.62 -9.20
C LYS A 1111 12.10 -16.10 -9.44
N ARG A 1112 11.63 -15.16 -8.61
CA ARG A 1112 10.31 -14.55 -8.71
C ARG A 1112 10.31 -13.54 -9.85
N TYR A 1113 11.31 -12.65 -9.89
CA TYR A 1113 11.51 -11.72 -10.99
C TYR A 1113 11.44 -12.38 -12.36
N VAL A 1114 12.21 -13.45 -12.61
CA VAL A 1114 12.17 -14.12 -13.93
C VAL A 1114 10.91 -14.97 -14.15
N GLY A 1115 10.35 -15.54 -13.07
CA GLY A 1115 9.16 -16.38 -13.15
C GLY A 1115 7.88 -15.60 -13.44
N GLU A 1116 7.83 -14.37 -12.95
CA GLU A 1116 6.68 -13.45 -13.00
C GLU A 1116 6.98 -12.24 -13.90
N ALA A 1117 8.10 -12.28 -14.63
CA ALA A 1117 8.49 -11.30 -15.63
C ALA A 1117 7.33 -11.04 -16.62
N PRO A 1118 7.06 -9.77 -16.97
CA PRO A 1118 6.05 -9.45 -17.96
C PRO A 1118 6.30 -10.11 -19.32
N GLU A 1119 5.24 -10.34 -20.10
CA GLU A 1119 5.35 -11.04 -21.38
C GLU A 1119 6.11 -10.24 -22.44
N HIS A 1120 5.92 -8.92 -22.50
CA HIS A 1120 6.70 -8.04 -23.40
C HIS A 1120 8.20 -8.06 -23.05
N LEU A 1121 8.58 -8.20 -21.78
CA LEU A 1121 9.98 -8.28 -21.38
C LEU A 1121 10.59 -9.60 -21.86
N LYS A 1122 9.85 -10.70 -21.76
CA LYS A 1122 10.28 -12.01 -22.29
C LYS A 1122 10.48 -11.94 -23.81
N ALA A 1123 9.58 -11.26 -24.53
CA ALA A 1123 9.71 -11.05 -25.97
C ALA A 1123 10.95 -10.18 -26.29
N LEU A 1124 11.15 -9.08 -25.57
CA LEU A 1124 12.32 -8.21 -25.70
C LEU A 1124 13.64 -8.97 -25.47
N VAL A 1125 13.71 -9.77 -24.41
CA VAL A 1125 14.89 -10.61 -24.11
C VAL A 1125 15.15 -11.63 -25.21
N ALA A 1126 14.09 -12.24 -25.77
CA ALA A 1126 14.21 -13.17 -26.89
C ALA A 1126 14.72 -12.46 -28.16
N HIS A 1127 14.25 -11.24 -28.41
CA HIS A 1127 14.71 -10.39 -29.51
C HIS A 1127 16.20 -10.07 -29.35
N LEU A 1128 16.61 -9.57 -28.17
CA LEU A 1128 18.02 -9.26 -27.86
C LEU A 1128 18.95 -10.48 -27.95
N ASP A 1129 18.44 -11.69 -27.69
CA ASP A 1129 19.23 -12.92 -27.87
C ASP A 1129 19.66 -13.10 -29.33
N SER A 1130 18.84 -12.67 -30.29
CA SER A 1130 19.11 -12.76 -31.73
C SER A 1130 19.83 -11.56 -32.35
N GLN A 1131 19.89 -10.43 -31.64
CA GLN A 1131 20.49 -9.20 -32.17
C GLN A 1131 22.00 -9.16 -32.00
N SER A 1132 22.65 -8.50 -32.98
CA SER A 1132 24.08 -8.19 -32.97
C SER A 1132 24.38 -6.70 -32.68
N GLU A 1133 23.37 -5.83 -32.84
CA GLU A 1133 23.46 -4.38 -32.62
C GLU A 1133 22.16 -3.83 -32.01
N ILE A 1134 22.20 -2.60 -31.48
CA ILE A 1134 21.04 -1.87 -30.98
C ILE A 1134 21.02 -0.52 -31.70
N ASP A 1135 19.98 -0.31 -32.52
CA ASP A 1135 19.81 0.94 -33.25
C ASP A 1135 19.16 2.02 -32.36
N ASP A 1136 18.00 1.70 -31.77
CA ASP A 1136 17.17 2.63 -30.98
C ASP A 1136 16.44 1.89 -29.83
N PRO A 1137 16.49 2.37 -28.58
CA PRO A 1137 15.69 1.84 -27.48
C PRO A 1137 14.19 1.74 -27.76
N GLN A 1138 13.60 2.67 -28.53
CA GLN A 1138 12.17 2.61 -28.85
C GLN A 1138 11.87 1.46 -29.82
N SER A 1139 12.73 1.23 -30.82
CA SER A 1139 12.53 0.14 -31.78
C SER A 1139 12.56 -1.24 -31.08
N LEU A 1140 13.37 -1.39 -30.04
CA LEU A 1140 13.39 -2.60 -29.21
C LEU A 1140 12.03 -2.89 -28.56
N ILE A 1141 11.34 -1.87 -28.05
CA ILE A 1141 10.02 -2.02 -27.42
C ILE A 1141 8.97 -2.35 -28.49
N ASP A 1142 8.96 -1.59 -29.59
CA ASP A 1142 8.01 -1.78 -30.68
C ASP A 1142 8.11 -3.19 -31.29
N ASP A 1143 9.32 -3.74 -31.38
CA ASP A 1143 9.57 -5.09 -31.86
C ASP A 1143 9.09 -6.15 -30.85
N ALA A 1144 9.32 -5.94 -29.56
CA ALA A 1144 8.82 -6.81 -28.50
C ALA A 1144 7.28 -6.86 -28.47
N GLU A 1145 6.61 -5.71 -28.63
CA GLU A 1145 5.15 -5.64 -28.72
C GLU A 1145 4.62 -6.39 -29.95
N ARG A 1146 5.25 -6.20 -31.11
CA ARG A 1146 4.91 -6.94 -32.33
C ARG A 1146 5.06 -8.44 -32.14
N MET A 1147 6.08 -8.90 -31.44
CA MET A 1147 6.30 -10.33 -31.13
C MET A 1147 5.22 -10.89 -30.19
N VAL A 1148 4.76 -10.13 -29.20
CA VAL A 1148 3.65 -10.54 -28.31
C VAL A 1148 2.33 -10.64 -29.09
N ILE A 1149 2.00 -9.63 -29.88
CA ILE A 1149 0.79 -9.60 -30.71
C ILE A 1149 0.79 -10.77 -31.71
N ALA A 1150 1.92 -11.02 -32.38
CA ALA A 1150 2.05 -12.12 -33.33
C ALA A 1150 1.82 -13.50 -32.67
N ARG A 1151 2.33 -13.71 -31.45
CA ARG A 1151 2.08 -14.93 -30.67
C ARG A 1151 0.61 -15.06 -30.29
N ASP A 1152 0.01 -14.00 -29.76
CA ASP A 1152 -1.38 -14.03 -29.29
C ASP A 1152 -2.38 -14.21 -30.44
N ASN A 1153 -2.04 -13.77 -31.65
CA ASN A 1153 -2.82 -14.04 -32.86
C ASN A 1153 -2.65 -15.50 -33.38
N ALA A 1154 -1.56 -16.18 -33.01
CA ALA A 1154 -1.30 -17.56 -33.42
C ALA A 1154 -1.88 -18.62 -32.47
N LEU A 1155 -2.16 -18.24 -31.22
CA LEU A 1155 -2.83 -19.06 -30.19
C LEU A 1155 -4.36 -18.96 -30.31
#